data_AF-A0A182VX07-F1
#
_entry.id   AF-A0A182VX07-F1
#
_cell.length_a   1.000
_cell.length_b   1.000
_cell.length_c   1.000
_cell.angle_alpha   90.00
_cell.angle_beta   90.00
_cell.angle_gamma   90.00
#
_symmetry.space_group_name_H-M   'P 1'
#
loop_
_entity.id
_entity.type
_entity.pdbx_description
1 polymer ?
#
loop_
_entity_poly.entity_id
_entity_poly.type
_entity_poly.pdbx_seq_one_letter_code
_entity_poly.pdbx_strand_id
1 'polypeptide(L)'
;MLTESVLPFLVIILINSFLAVQPIDVVERSSFGFANQCASSNERCVLRVLCDVEPRARDQHVSCLTEDGMEGLCCHLKPESRRRKRSLPYELSEELFNNAVGDGHRIYTRKLANIDRYREVMTSDASMESLARQFHSAPFPGELSVENQAVYEDIFVARSFADALNLTIEERLELNEISLKNAHRRKRCLPPKPCDPHAKYRSFDGSCNNPVPSRSSWGAAGYPFQRLLPPAYEDGVWAPRLHSSVSGRPLASARDISVAVFPDNDRRDRKYNLLLMQFGQFMSHDFTRSASVRMGKEEVQCCNEDHSGALHGDRAHFACMPIAVSPSDPFYSRFGIRCLNFVRLALARDGKCKLGYGKQLNRITHFIDGSAVYGSNDAMAASLRTFEGGRLQSTFPSGEELLPFTRNRAACEPWAEACFRAGDDRSNQIVSLTEMHTLFLREHNRVATRLAEVNRDWDDEKLYQEARRIVGAELQKIFYNEYLPAIVGHNKARSYGLLDGHKGHTNFYSPDVKPVVFNELSGAAFRFGHSTVDGAFLIQHRHRRSELVPIQEVFLNPSRLLERSFFDDLLFSLMDQPQQQLDDSITFGLTRLLFAGRNPFGSDLASLNIQRGRDHALRPYNDYRKWAGLGRVKSFEQFGPVGARLASVYDSPDDVDLWVGGLLEPPAQDGALFGETFASIISEQFARLKFGDRYYYTNGPKHNPGHFTGAQLSELSKVSLASVVCANIDHPEGFSVPRDAFRQPSGHNPPVPCHATHSMDLTAWSSH
;
A
#
# COMPACT_ATOMS: atom_id res chain seq x y z
N MET A 1 65.55 23.98 20.72
CA MET A 1 64.95 22.88 21.50
C MET A 1 64.25 23.54 22.68
N LEU A 2 62.95 23.83 22.59
CA LEU A 2 61.77 22.93 22.60
C LEU A 2 61.31 22.70 24.05
N THR A 3 60.37 23.52 24.56
CA THR A 3 58.88 23.39 24.60
C THR A 3 58.41 22.47 25.75
N GLU A 4 57.78 22.99 26.82
CA GLU A 4 56.36 23.44 26.98
C GLU A 4 55.33 22.29 26.79
N SER A 5 54.44 21.84 27.72
CA SER A 5 53.59 22.41 28.82
C SER A 5 52.19 22.85 28.34
N VAL A 6 51.04 22.72 29.05
CA VAL A 6 50.65 22.56 30.49
C VAL A 6 49.47 21.52 30.57
N LEU A 7 49.19 20.69 31.60
CA LEU A 7 48.44 20.88 32.89
C LEU A 7 47.23 21.86 32.86
N PRO A 8 46.23 21.85 33.79
CA PRO A 8 46.04 21.01 35.00
C PRO A 8 44.59 20.48 35.34
N PHE A 9 44.52 19.42 36.17
CA PHE A 9 43.71 19.16 37.41
C PHE A 9 42.25 19.69 37.65
N LEU A 10 41.44 19.27 38.65
CA LEU A 10 41.45 18.32 39.81
C LEU A 10 39.92 17.94 40.02
N VAL A 11 39.46 16.69 40.26
CA VAL A 11 39.40 15.93 41.55
C VAL A 11 38.60 16.72 42.63
N ILE A 12 37.55 16.26 43.35
CA ILE A 12 37.05 14.93 43.84
C ILE A 12 35.55 15.05 44.24
N ILE A 13 34.81 13.94 44.53
CA ILE A 13 33.81 13.81 45.64
C ILE A 13 33.32 12.35 45.82
N LEU A 14 32.91 11.99 47.04
CA LEU A 14 32.60 10.64 47.53
C LEU A 14 31.09 10.40 47.83
N ILE A 15 30.65 9.16 47.57
CA ILE A 15 29.69 8.31 48.32
C ILE A 15 28.24 8.82 48.60
N ASN A 16 27.30 8.12 47.94
CA ASN A 16 25.93 7.70 48.33
C ASN A 16 25.23 8.31 49.56
N SER A 17 23.98 8.76 49.36
CA SER A 17 22.82 8.35 50.17
C SER A 17 21.45 8.69 49.56
N PHE A 18 20.57 7.69 49.57
CA PHE A 18 19.10 7.70 49.44
C PHE A 18 18.39 8.10 48.12
N LEU A 19 17.43 7.23 47.79
CA LEU A 19 16.47 7.29 46.69
C LEU A 19 15.44 8.42 46.87
N ALA A 20 15.22 9.18 45.80
CA ALA A 20 13.96 9.88 45.56
C ALA A 20 13.58 9.68 44.08
N VAL A 21 12.45 9.02 43.83
CA VAL A 21 11.89 8.89 42.49
C VAL A 21 11.27 10.23 42.11
N GLN A 22 11.91 10.98 41.22
CA GLN A 22 11.26 12.13 40.59
C GLN A 22 10.39 11.65 39.41
N PRO A 23 9.18 12.22 39.22
CA PRO A 23 8.37 11.91 38.06
C PRO A 23 9.05 12.41 36.78
N ILE A 24 8.86 11.70 35.67
CA ILE A 24 9.28 12.17 34.36
C ILE A 24 8.54 13.48 34.07
N ASP A 25 9.29 14.57 33.89
CA ASP A 25 8.72 15.89 33.64
C ASP A 25 7.78 15.86 32.44
N VAL A 26 6.56 16.34 32.67
CA VAL A 26 5.67 16.77 31.60
C VAL A 26 6.35 17.95 30.94
N VAL A 27 7.00 17.71 29.78
CA VAL A 27 7.68 18.76 29.01
C VAL A 27 6.70 19.90 28.78
N GLU A 28 6.93 21.02 29.45
CA GLU A 28 6.17 22.24 29.25
C GLU A 28 6.19 22.63 27.78
N ARG A 29 5.06 23.15 27.30
CA ARG A 29 4.95 23.70 25.96
C ARG A 29 6.03 24.77 25.78
N SER A 30 6.99 24.53 24.89
CA SER A 30 7.73 25.62 24.29
C SER A 30 6.72 26.52 23.58
N SER A 31 6.58 27.74 24.10
CA SER A 31 5.63 28.74 23.65
C SER A 31 6.09 29.37 22.34
N PHE A 32 6.05 28.59 21.25
CA PHE A 32 5.86 29.17 19.94
C PHE A 32 4.48 29.84 19.93
N GLY A 33 4.49 31.17 20.03
CA GLY A 33 3.28 31.97 19.97
C GLY A 33 2.66 31.87 18.58
N PHE A 34 1.71 30.94 18.41
CA PHE A 34 0.81 30.94 17.25
C PHE A 34 -0.06 32.20 17.32
N ALA A 35 0.46 33.31 16.81
CA ALA A 35 -0.34 34.50 16.52
C ALA A 35 -1.38 34.10 15.46
N ASN A 36 -2.64 34.01 15.88
CA ASN A 36 -3.71 33.51 15.02
C ASN A 36 -3.93 34.43 13.81
N GLN A 37 -4.26 33.79 12.68
CA GLN A 37 -4.55 34.36 11.36
C GLN A 37 -3.33 34.64 10.47
N CYS A 38 -3.50 34.31 9.19
CA CYS A 38 -2.48 34.50 8.15
C CYS A 38 -2.22 35.98 7.89
N ALA A 39 -0.96 36.35 7.73
CA ALA A 39 -0.55 37.75 7.61
C ALA A 39 -1.11 38.45 6.36
N SER A 40 -1.47 37.68 5.32
CA SER A 40 -2.09 38.17 4.09
C SER A 40 -3.61 37.95 4.11
N SER A 41 -4.37 39.00 3.79
CA SER A 41 -5.85 38.93 3.63
C SER A 41 -6.30 37.97 2.53
N ASN A 42 -5.38 37.55 1.65
CA ASN A 42 -5.63 36.64 0.53
C ASN A 42 -5.19 35.20 0.82
N GLU A 43 -4.72 34.91 2.03
CA GLU A 43 -4.39 33.56 2.50
C GLU A 43 -5.47 33.07 3.46
N ARG A 44 -5.71 31.76 3.49
CA ARG A 44 -6.50 31.12 4.54
C ARG A 44 -5.67 30.02 5.18
N CYS A 45 -5.89 29.79 6.47
CA CYS A 45 -5.35 28.62 7.13
C CYS A 45 -6.09 27.38 6.64
N VAL A 46 -5.38 26.47 5.98
CA VAL A 46 -5.93 25.22 5.44
C VAL A 46 -5.06 24.04 5.84
N LEU A 47 -5.61 22.84 5.91
CA LEU A 47 -4.83 21.63 6.15
C LEU A 47 -3.68 21.51 5.14
N ARG A 48 -2.51 21.00 5.59
CA ARG A 48 -1.32 20.79 4.73
C ARG A 48 -1.65 20.07 3.41
N VAL A 49 -2.55 19.09 3.46
CA VAL A 49 -3.05 18.30 2.32
C VAL A 49 -4.01 19.04 1.36
N LEU A 50 -4.58 20.17 1.78
CA LEU A 50 -5.39 21.05 0.93
C LEU A 50 -4.57 22.17 0.28
N CYS A 51 -3.34 22.40 0.75
CA CYS A 51 -2.43 23.39 0.17
C CYS A 51 -1.74 22.88 -1.11
N ASP A 52 -2.04 23.52 -2.24
CA ASP A 52 -1.53 23.21 -3.58
C ASP A 52 -0.15 23.83 -3.85
N VAL A 53 0.82 23.46 -3.02
CA VAL A 53 2.25 23.84 -3.10
C VAL A 53 3.16 22.63 -2.81
N GLU A 54 4.41 22.67 -3.30
CA GLU A 54 5.37 21.57 -3.21
C GLU A 54 5.74 21.20 -1.75
N PRO A 55 5.84 19.89 -1.40
CA PRO A 55 6.20 19.36 -0.08
C PRO A 55 7.18 20.14 0.80
N ARG A 56 8.34 20.60 0.30
CA ARG A 56 9.30 21.39 1.09
C ARG A 56 8.96 22.88 1.15
N ALA A 57 8.32 23.42 0.10
CA ALA A 57 7.83 24.79 0.16
C ALA A 57 6.77 24.93 1.26
N ARG A 58 6.00 23.87 1.54
CA ARG A 58 5.06 23.82 2.68
C ARG A 58 5.73 24.07 4.03
N ASP A 59 6.96 23.59 4.24
CA ASP A 59 7.72 23.84 5.49
C ASP A 59 8.27 25.28 5.57
N GLN A 60 8.16 26.07 4.48
CA GLN A 60 8.47 27.51 4.42
C GLN A 60 7.21 28.39 4.50
N HIS A 61 6.00 27.82 4.45
CA HIS A 61 4.76 28.56 4.64
C HIS A 61 4.52 28.78 6.15
N VAL A 62 3.79 29.83 6.49
CA VAL A 62 3.45 30.12 7.89
C VAL A 62 2.49 29.04 8.41
N SER A 63 2.94 28.24 9.38
CA SER A 63 2.05 27.35 10.14
C SER A 63 1.00 28.16 10.88
N CYS A 64 -0.22 27.65 10.90
CA CYS A 64 -1.37 28.29 11.51
C CYS A 64 -2.31 27.25 12.12
N LEU A 65 -3.30 27.72 12.88
CA LEU A 65 -4.40 26.88 13.36
C LEU A 65 -5.64 27.14 12.51
N THR A 66 -6.25 26.06 12.00
CA THR A 66 -7.54 26.14 11.31
C THR A 66 -8.65 26.52 12.29
N GLU A 67 -9.84 26.87 11.79
CA GLU A 67 -11.02 27.12 12.63
C GLU A 67 -11.38 25.92 13.54
N ASP A 68 -10.96 24.71 13.14
CA ASP A 68 -11.12 23.45 13.88
C ASP A 68 -9.96 23.13 14.85
N GLY A 69 -9.02 24.06 15.03
CA GLY A 69 -7.86 23.90 15.92
C GLY A 69 -6.78 22.95 15.41
N MET A 70 -6.80 22.59 14.12
CA MET A 70 -5.79 21.72 13.51
C MET A 70 -4.60 22.53 12.99
N GLU A 71 -3.40 21.96 13.04
CA GLU A 71 -2.24 22.55 12.37
C GLU A 71 -2.45 22.55 10.85
N GLY A 72 -2.38 23.74 10.28
CA GLY A 72 -2.52 24.02 8.86
C GLY A 72 -1.40 24.94 8.38
N LEU A 73 -1.49 25.30 7.11
CA LEU A 73 -0.60 26.26 6.46
C LEU A 73 -1.43 27.43 5.96
N CYS A 74 -0.88 28.63 6.13
CA CYS A 74 -1.38 29.82 5.46
C CYS A 74 -1.08 29.69 3.98
N CYS A 75 -2.13 29.40 3.20
CA CYS A 75 -2.01 29.21 1.77
C CYS A 75 -3.00 30.12 1.05
N HIS A 76 -2.56 30.67 -0.08
CA HIS A 76 -3.47 31.23 -1.05
C HIS A 76 -4.42 30.13 -1.54
N LEU A 77 -5.68 30.20 -1.10
CA LEU A 77 -6.76 29.55 -1.82
C LEU A 77 -6.81 30.18 -3.19
N LYS A 78 -6.20 29.52 -4.18
CA LYS A 78 -6.36 29.86 -5.60
C LYS A 78 -7.88 29.94 -5.84
N PRO A 79 -8.45 31.11 -6.21
CA PRO A 79 -9.87 31.21 -6.52
C PRO A 79 -10.14 30.29 -7.70
N GLU A 80 -10.82 29.16 -7.45
CA GLU A 80 -10.83 27.92 -8.24
C GLU A 80 -9.96 28.05 -9.48
N SER A 81 -8.65 27.80 -9.38
CA SER A 81 -7.75 28.34 -10.41
C SER A 81 -8.26 27.95 -11.78
N ARG A 82 -8.70 28.98 -12.52
CA ARG A 82 -8.58 29.00 -13.96
C ARG A 82 -7.07 28.98 -14.25
N ARG A 83 -6.41 27.82 -14.01
CA ARG A 83 -5.60 27.18 -15.05
C ARG A 83 -6.43 27.46 -16.28
N ARG A 84 -5.94 28.35 -17.16
CA ARG A 84 -6.67 28.71 -18.37
C ARG A 84 -7.04 27.38 -18.99
N LYS A 85 -8.30 26.99 -18.86
CA LYS A 85 -8.77 25.76 -19.46
C LYS A 85 -8.56 26.04 -20.91
N ARG A 86 -7.57 25.38 -21.51
CA ARG A 86 -7.57 25.21 -22.95
C ARG A 86 -8.77 24.31 -23.19
N SER A 87 -9.95 24.95 -23.24
CA SER A 87 -10.99 24.55 -24.17
C SER A 87 -10.24 24.20 -25.43
N LEU A 88 -10.40 22.95 -25.89
CA LEU A 88 -9.75 22.44 -27.08
C LEU A 88 -9.74 23.57 -28.12
N PRO A 89 -8.59 23.91 -28.74
CA PRO A 89 -8.42 25.17 -29.47
C PRO A 89 -9.33 25.33 -30.71
N TYR A 90 -10.25 24.40 -30.92
CA TYR A 90 -11.22 24.29 -31.99
C TYR A 90 -12.59 23.89 -31.43
N GLU A 91 -13.66 24.51 -31.93
CA GLU A 91 -14.99 23.93 -31.78
C GLU A 91 -15.04 22.60 -32.52
N LEU A 92 -15.33 21.52 -31.77
CA LEU A 92 -15.45 20.19 -32.33
C LEU A 92 -16.75 20.04 -33.11
N SER A 93 -16.65 19.74 -34.41
CA SER A 93 -17.80 19.26 -35.16
C SER A 93 -18.26 17.92 -34.58
N GLU A 94 -19.59 17.73 -34.50
CA GLU A 94 -20.15 16.45 -34.04
C GLU A 94 -19.72 15.30 -34.95
N GLU A 95 -19.48 15.58 -36.24
CA GLU A 95 -18.95 14.63 -37.21
C GLU A 95 -17.55 14.09 -36.82
N LEU A 96 -16.58 14.97 -36.52
CA LEU A 96 -15.23 14.55 -36.14
C LEU A 96 -15.26 13.70 -34.87
N PHE A 97 -16.06 14.11 -33.88
CA PHE A 97 -16.27 13.36 -32.65
C PHE A 97 -16.89 11.97 -32.91
N ASN A 98 -17.96 11.91 -33.72
CA ASN A 98 -18.63 10.65 -34.05
C ASN A 98 -17.73 9.70 -34.87
N ASN A 99 -16.92 10.25 -35.79
CA ASN A 99 -15.95 9.48 -36.57
C ASN A 99 -14.87 8.85 -35.66
N ALA A 100 -14.26 9.65 -34.78
CA ALA A 100 -13.26 9.16 -33.82
C ALA A 100 -13.83 8.11 -32.84
N VAL A 101 -15.08 8.28 -32.39
CA VAL A 101 -15.79 7.27 -31.58
C VAL A 101 -15.99 5.97 -32.39
N GLY A 102 -16.37 6.10 -33.67
CA GLY A 102 -16.51 4.97 -34.59
C GLY A 102 -15.20 4.23 -34.83
N ASP A 103 -14.08 4.93 -34.99
CA ASP A 103 -12.75 4.33 -35.16
C ASP A 103 -12.26 3.63 -33.90
N GLY A 104 -12.37 4.27 -32.74
CA GLY A 104 -12.01 3.64 -31.46
C GLY A 104 -12.81 2.36 -31.21
N HIS A 105 -14.11 2.37 -31.52
CA HIS A 105 -14.96 1.18 -31.47
C HIS A 105 -14.51 0.09 -32.47
N ARG A 106 -14.24 0.45 -33.73
CA ARG A 106 -13.74 -0.49 -34.76
C ARG A 106 -12.41 -1.15 -34.33
N ILE A 107 -11.48 -0.38 -33.77
CA ILE A 107 -10.19 -0.88 -33.27
C ILE A 107 -10.40 -1.85 -32.11
N TYR A 108 -11.23 -1.48 -31.12
CA TYR A 108 -11.51 -2.31 -29.96
C TYR A 108 -12.18 -3.65 -30.36
N THR A 109 -13.23 -3.60 -31.18
CA THR A 109 -13.93 -4.80 -31.68
C THR A 109 -13.01 -5.71 -32.49
N ARG A 110 -12.09 -5.16 -33.29
CA ARG A 110 -11.05 -5.96 -33.98
C ARG A 110 -10.11 -6.65 -32.98
N LYS A 111 -9.69 -5.97 -31.91
CA LYS A 111 -8.85 -6.57 -30.87
C LYS A 111 -9.56 -7.69 -30.12
N LEU A 112 -10.87 -7.54 -29.82
CA LEU A 112 -11.67 -8.64 -29.26
C LEU A 112 -11.76 -9.84 -30.22
N ALA A 113 -12.07 -9.62 -31.50
CA ALA A 113 -12.14 -10.70 -32.48
C ALA A 113 -10.80 -11.46 -32.65
N ASN A 114 -9.66 -10.78 -32.48
CA ASN A 114 -8.35 -11.44 -32.47
C ASN A 114 -8.11 -12.25 -31.18
N ILE A 115 -8.57 -11.74 -30.03
CA ILE A 115 -8.51 -12.48 -28.75
C ILE A 115 -9.34 -13.77 -28.83
N ASP A 116 -10.54 -13.72 -29.40
CA ASP A 116 -11.38 -14.91 -29.57
C ASP A 116 -10.75 -15.90 -30.57
N ARG A 117 -10.15 -15.41 -31.67
CA ARG A 117 -9.47 -16.25 -32.67
C ARG A 117 -8.22 -16.96 -32.13
N TYR A 118 -7.45 -16.30 -31.28
CA TYR A 118 -6.17 -16.80 -30.78
C TYR A 118 -6.23 -17.17 -29.28
N ARG A 119 -7.44 -17.44 -28.76
CA ARG A 119 -7.70 -17.67 -27.34
C ARG A 119 -6.72 -18.67 -26.72
N GLU A 120 -6.63 -19.85 -27.33
CA GLU A 120 -5.78 -20.97 -26.89
C GLU A 120 -4.29 -20.60 -26.79
N VAL A 121 -3.81 -19.63 -27.59
CA VAL A 121 -2.42 -19.14 -27.55
C VAL A 121 -2.23 -18.04 -26.50
N MET A 122 -3.29 -17.30 -26.18
CA MET A 122 -3.29 -16.22 -25.20
C MET A 122 -3.66 -16.67 -23.78
N THR A 123 -3.97 -17.95 -23.58
CA THR A 123 -4.36 -18.52 -22.27
C THR A 123 -3.45 -19.67 -21.89
N SER A 124 -3.15 -19.81 -20.59
CA SER A 124 -2.49 -21.00 -20.07
C SER A 124 -3.50 -22.10 -19.83
N ASP A 125 -3.18 -23.31 -20.27
CA ASP A 125 -3.91 -24.50 -19.85
C ASP A 125 -3.76 -24.67 -18.33
N ALA A 126 -4.85 -24.97 -17.62
CA ALA A 126 -4.87 -24.93 -16.15
C ALA A 126 -4.18 -26.14 -15.48
N SER A 127 -3.53 -27.00 -16.28
CA SER A 127 -3.06 -28.33 -15.93
C SER A 127 -1.59 -28.36 -15.46
N MET A 128 -0.76 -27.36 -15.77
CA MET A 128 0.66 -27.34 -15.41
C MET A 128 1.19 -25.94 -15.01
N GLU A 129 1.88 -25.93 -13.85
CA GLU A 129 2.96 -25.01 -13.43
C GLU A 129 2.68 -23.56 -12.94
N SER A 130 2.76 -23.47 -11.59
CA SER A 130 2.91 -22.32 -10.68
C SER A 130 1.69 -21.40 -10.46
N LEU A 131 1.27 -21.29 -9.20
CA LEU A 131 0.33 -20.25 -8.75
C LEU A 131 0.95 -18.83 -8.77
N ALA A 132 2.23 -18.71 -9.09
CA ALA A 132 2.91 -17.45 -9.42
C ALA A 132 2.09 -16.56 -10.38
N ARG A 133 1.45 -17.18 -11.39
CA ARG A 133 0.62 -16.48 -12.38
C ARG A 133 -0.66 -15.92 -11.72
N GLN A 134 -1.28 -16.70 -10.82
CA GLN A 134 -2.54 -16.38 -10.15
C GLN A 134 -2.43 -15.23 -9.13
N PHE A 135 -1.35 -15.13 -8.35
CA PHE A 135 -1.25 -14.08 -7.32
C PHE A 135 -1.20 -12.65 -7.88
N HIS A 136 -0.68 -12.49 -9.10
CA HIS A 136 -0.65 -11.22 -9.84
C HIS A 136 -1.90 -10.95 -10.68
N SER A 137 -2.83 -11.90 -10.79
CA SER A 137 -3.97 -11.83 -11.71
C SER A 137 -5.32 -12.17 -11.08
N ALA A 138 -5.35 -12.64 -9.82
CA ALA A 138 -6.42 -13.41 -9.17
C ALA A 138 -7.86 -13.04 -9.57
N PRO A 139 -8.74 -14.02 -9.84
CA PRO A 139 -10.09 -13.76 -10.33
C PRO A 139 -10.96 -12.96 -9.35
N PHE A 140 -12.05 -12.39 -9.87
CA PHE A 140 -13.04 -11.64 -9.09
C PHE A 140 -14.16 -12.59 -8.62
N PRO A 141 -14.42 -12.74 -7.31
CA PRO A 141 -15.66 -13.34 -6.84
C PRO A 141 -16.80 -12.33 -7.03
N GLY A 142 -17.69 -12.58 -8.01
CA GLY A 142 -18.87 -11.75 -8.25
C GLY A 142 -18.74 -10.66 -9.32
N GLU A 143 -19.71 -10.67 -10.24
CA GLU A 143 -20.25 -9.61 -11.14
C GLU A 143 -19.39 -8.55 -11.88
N LEU A 144 -18.09 -8.38 -11.64
CA LEU A 144 -17.26 -7.47 -12.47
C LEU A 144 -16.77 -8.10 -13.81
N SER A 145 -17.44 -9.16 -14.28
CA SER A 145 -17.02 -10.04 -15.38
C SER A 145 -17.48 -9.63 -16.79
N VAL A 146 -18.20 -8.51 -16.95
CA VAL A 146 -18.53 -7.92 -18.26
C VAL A 146 -18.28 -6.40 -18.30
N GLU A 147 -18.51 -5.70 -17.19
CA GLU A 147 -18.52 -4.23 -17.15
C GLU A 147 -17.15 -3.58 -17.42
N ASN A 148 -16.06 -4.26 -17.06
CA ASN A 148 -14.70 -3.79 -17.30
C ASN A 148 -14.29 -3.75 -18.79
N GLN A 149 -15.03 -4.36 -19.72
CA GLN A 149 -14.73 -4.22 -21.15
C GLN A 149 -14.92 -2.78 -21.65
N ALA A 150 -15.85 -2.03 -21.06
CA ALA A 150 -16.19 -0.69 -21.51
C ALA A 150 -15.06 0.33 -21.31
N VAL A 151 -14.19 0.17 -20.32
CA VAL A 151 -13.11 1.13 -20.08
C VAL A 151 -12.05 1.09 -21.20
N TYR A 152 -11.77 -0.09 -21.77
CA TYR A 152 -10.80 -0.23 -22.86
C TYR A 152 -11.33 0.37 -24.17
N GLU A 153 -12.62 0.20 -24.46
CA GLU A 153 -13.26 0.87 -25.60
C GLU A 153 -13.05 2.40 -25.52
N ASP A 154 -13.31 3.01 -24.36
CA ASP A 154 -13.09 4.44 -24.15
C ASP A 154 -11.60 4.85 -24.27
N ILE A 155 -10.64 3.97 -23.96
CA ILE A 155 -9.21 4.22 -24.18
C ILE A 155 -8.86 4.21 -25.68
N PHE A 156 -9.42 3.29 -26.47
CA PHE A 156 -9.23 3.29 -27.92
C PHE A 156 -9.94 4.48 -28.57
N VAL A 157 -11.12 4.87 -28.09
CA VAL A 157 -11.80 6.12 -28.49
C VAL A 157 -10.96 7.35 -28.13
N ALA A 158 -10.41 7.44 -26.92
CA ALA A 158 -9.58 8.57 -26.51
C ALA A 158 -8.31 8.70 -27.36
N ARG A 159 -7.69 7.59 -27.79
CA ARG A 159 -6.58 7.57 -28.76
C ARG A 159 -7.02 8.07 -30.14
N SER A 160 -8.01 7.42 -30.77
CA SER A 160 -8.51 7.82 -32.09
C SER A 160 -8.95 9.29 -32.13
N PHE A 161 -9.52 9.78 -31.03
CA PHE A 161 -9.90 11.17 -30.86
C PHE A 161 -8.71 12.13 -30.75
N ALA A 162 -7.69 11.77 -29.96
CA ALA A 162 -6.45 12.52 -29.84
C ALA A 162 -5.67 12.57 -31.17
N ASP A 163 -5.65 11.47 -31.91
CA ASP A 163 -4.96 11.35 -33.19
C ASP A 163 -5.69 12.15 -34.29
N ALA A 164 -7.03 12.09 -34.34
CA ALA A 164 -7.85 12.86 -35.27
C ALA A 164 -7.75 14.39 -35.07
N LEU A 165 -7.43 14.83 -33.85
CA LEU A 165 -7.17 16.24 -33.51
C LEU A 165 -5.67 16.62 -33.53
N ASN A 166 -4.78 15.67 -33.82
CA ASN A 166 -3.32 15.84 -33.76
C ASN A 166 -2.82 16.43 -32.42
N LEU A 167 -3.38 15.98 -31.30
CA LEU A 167 -3.06 16.50 -29.96
C LEU A 167 -1.66 16.10 -29.50
N THR A 168 -0.95 17.05 -28.89
CA THR A 168 0.29 16.82 -28.14
C THR A 168 0.07 15.93 -26.91
N ILE A 169 1.13 15.33 -26.35
CA ILE A 169 1.03 14.48 -25.15
C ILE A 169 0.41 15.27 -23.99
N GLU A 170 0.80 16.53 -23.82
CA GLU A 170 0.26 17.44 -22.80
C GLU A 170 -1.25 17.64 -22.97
N GLU A 171 -1.72 17.91 -24.19
CA GLU A 171 -3.15 18.10 -24.49
C GLU A 171 -3.94 16.79 -24.30
N ARG A 172 -3.34 15.63 -24.62
CA ARG A 172 -3.94 14.30 -24.36
C ARG A 172 -4.16 14.06 -22.87
N LEU A 173 -3.22 14.48 -22.02
CA LEU A 173 -3.37 14.40 -20.57
C LEU A 173 -4.47 15.34 -20.02
N GLU A 174 -4.82 16.40 -20.77
CA GLU A 174 -5.89 17.34 -20.44
C GLU A 174 -7.29 16.95 -20.98
N LEU A 175 -7.43 15.86 -21.76
CA LEU A 175 -8.70 15.37 -22.33
C LEU A 175 -9.85 15.07 -21.34
N ASN A 176 -9.56 15.14 -20.02
CA ASN A 176 -10.48 15.01 -18.89
C ASN A 176 -11.61 16.08 -18.82
N GLU A 177 -11.97 16.72 -19.94
CA GLU A 177 -13.05 17.69 -20.05
C GLU A 177 -14.26 17.14 -20.83
N ILE A 178 -14.06 16.21 -21.78
CA ILE A 178 -15.13 15.73 -22.69
C ILE A 178 -16.08 14.76 -21.97
N SER A 179 -17.29 15.25 -21.69
CA SER A 179 -18.42 14.41 -21.28
C SER A 179 -19.02 13.72 -22.51
N LEU A 180 -19.07 12.39 -22.48
CA LEU A 180 -19.84 11.61 -23.45
C LEU A 180 -21.33 11.94 -23.25
N LYS A 181 -21.87 12.84 -24.08
CA LYS A 181 -23.27 13.30 -23.98
C LYS A 181 -24.29 12.16 -24.20
N ASN A 182 -23.90 11.09 -24.88
CA ASN A 182 -24.78 9.96 -25.23
C ASN A 182 -25.14 9.10 -24.02
N ALA A 183 -26.44 9.02 -23.72
CA ALA A 183 -27.00 8.37 -22.54
C ALA A 183 -26.63 6.87 -22.38
N HIS A 184 -26.36 6.16 -23.49
CA HIS A 184 -26.06 4.72 -23.48
C HIS A 184 -24.75 4.33 -22.79
N ARG A 185 -23.83 5.26 -22.50
CA ARG A 185 -22.56 4.98 -21.80
C ARG A 185 -22.53 5.39 -20.32
N ARG A 186 -23.58 6.04 -19.79
CA ARG A 186 -23.63 6.53 -18.40
C ARG A 186 -23.75 5.43 -17.33
N LYS A 187 -24.16 4.21 -17.69
CA LYS A 187 -24.42 3.10 -16.74
C LYS A 187 -23.17 2.40 -16.16
N ARG A 188 -21.94 2.83 -16.47
CA ARG A 188 -20.70 2.02 -16.27
C ARG A 188 -19.55 2.74 -15.56
N CYS A 189 -19.86 3.67 -14.66
CA CYS A 189 -18.91 4.25 -13.71
C CYS A 189 -19.46 4.01 -12.31
N LEU A 190 -18.62 4.02 -11.27
CA LEU A 190 -19.10 4.01 -9.88
C LEU A 190 -20.03 5.21 -9.65
N PRO A 191 -21.36 5.00 -9.51
CA PRO A 191 -22.28 6.11 -9.40
C PRO A 191 -22.16 6.73 -8.00
N PRO A 192 -22.53 8.01 -7.85
CA PRO A 192 -22.93 8.55 -6.56
C PRO A 192 -23.96 7.62 -5.89
N LYS A 193 -23.70 7.22 -4.65
CA LYS A 193 -24.67 6.49 -3.84
C LYS A 193 -25.42 7.47 -2.93
N PRO A 194 -26.74 7.31 -2.72
CA PRO A 194 -27.42 7.94 -1.60
C PRO A 194 -26.78 7.46 -0.30
N CYS A 195 -26.44 8.39 0.59
CA CYS A 195 -25.76 8.11 1.84
C CYS A 195 -26.64 8.54 3.01
N ASP A 196 -26.75 7.69 4.03
CA ASP A 196 -27.24 8.13 5.34
C ASP A 196 -26.11 8.89 6.06
N PRO A 197 -26.25 10.20 6.31
CA PRO A 197 -25.24 10.96 7.04
C PRO A 197 -25.15 10.54 8.52
N HIS A 198 -26.12 9.81 9.07
CA HIS A 198 -26.14 9.32 10.46
C HIS A 198 -25.68 7.87 10.61
N ALA A 199 -25.30 7.19 9.52
CA ALA A 199 -24.84 5.81 9.54
C ALA A 199 -23.66 5.62 10.51
N LYS A 200 -23.87 4.88 11.61
CA LYS A 200 -22.88 4.69 12.67
C LYS A 200 -21.64 3.91 12.22
N TYR A 201 -21.81 2.95 11.34
CA TYR A 201 -20.76 2.01 10.91
C TYR A 201 -20.34 2.28 9.47
N ARG A 202 -19.07 2.00 9.15
CA ARG A 202 -18.54 2.00 7.79
C ARG A 202 -19.25 0.94 6.95
N SER A 203 -19.56 1.25 5.70
CA SER A 203 -19.81 0.23 4.67
C SER A 203 -18.60 -0.72 4.52
N PHE A 204 -18.79 -1.91 3.93
CA PHE A 204 -17.68 -2.80 3.60
C PHE A 204 -16.92 -2.35 2.35
N ASP A 205 -17.60 -1.73 1.40
CA ASP A 205 -16.97 -1.20 0.18
C ASP A 205 -16.36 0.20 0.35
N GLY A 206 -16.38 0.79 1.56
CA GLY A 206 -15.86 2.12 1.84
C GLY A 206 -16.69 3.29 1.26
N SER A 207 -17.77 3.02 0.53
CA SER A 207 -18.67 4.07 0.03
C SER A 207 -19.40 4.81 1.16
N CYS A 208 -19.81 6.05 0.91
CA CYS A 208 -20.44 6.94 1.89
C CYS A 208 -19.59 7.32 3.10
N ASN A 209 -18.27 7.10 3.06
CA ASN A 209 -17.33 7.76 3.97
C ASN A 209 -17.48 9.30 3.88
N ASN A 210 -17.46 9.83 2.64
CA ASN A 210 -17.77 11.22 2.38
C ASN A 210 -19.29 11.39 2.10
N PRO A 211 -20.05 12.13 2.94
CA PRO A 211 -21.51 12.24 2.78
C PRO A 211 -21.94 13.21 1.67
N VAL A 212 -21.01 13.97 1.07
CA VAL A 212 -21.33 14.85 -0.06
C VAL A 212 -21.66 13.97 -1.28
N PRO A 213 -22.85 14.08 -1.91
CA PRO A 213 -23.28 13.12 -2.93
C PRO A 213 -22.29 12.92 -4.08
N SER A 214 -21.70 14.00 -4.60
CA SER A 214 -20.69 13.97 -5.68
C SER A 214 -19.32 13.38 -5.29
N ARG A 215 -19.15 13.03 -4.00
CA ARG A 215 -17.94 12.48 -3.37
C ARG A 215 -18.18 11.14 -2.67
N SER A 216 -19.43 10.65 -2.62
CA SER A 216 -19.84 9.41 -1.93
C SER A 216 -19.03 8.16 -2.28
N SER A 217 -18.51 8.07 -3.51
CA SER A 217 -17.69 6.94 -3.98
C SER A 217 -16.18 7.15 -3.80
N TRP A 218 -15.72 8.26 -3.20
CA TRP A 218 -14.30 8.51 -2.93
C TRP A 218 -13.78 7.52 -1.88
N GLY A 219 -12.71 6.80 -2.23
CA GLY A 219 -12.09 5.79 -1.38
C GLY A 219 -12.81 4.44 -1.37
N ALA A 220 -13.87 4.29 -2.15
CA ALA A 220 -14.60 3.03 -2.25
C ALA A 220 -13.83 1.95 -3.05
N ALA A 221 -14.14 0.68 -2.76
CA ALA A 221 -13.72 -0.45 -3.58
C ALA A 221 -14.18 -0.28 -5.03
N GLY A 222 -13.30 -0.59 -5.98
CA GLY A 222 -13.52 -0.31 -7.40
C GLY A 222 -13.00 1.06 -7.86
N TYR A 223 -12.70 1.99 -6.94
CA TYR A 223 -12.33 3.35 -7.32
C TYR A 223 -10.87 3.41 -7.84
N PRO A 224 -10.58 4.15 -8.92
CA PRO A 224 -9.23 4.24 -9.46
C PRO A 224 -8.26 4.93 -8.50
N PHE A 225 -6.99 4.51 -8.52
CA PHE A 225 -5.91 5.21 -7.82
C PHE A 225 -5.83 6.68 -8.25
N GLN A 226 -5.60 7.58 -7.28
CA GLN A 226 -5.30 8.98 -7.54
C GLN A 226 -3.86 9.10 -8.05
N ARG A 227 -3.51 10.19 -8.73
CA ARG A 227 -2.13 10.47 -9.13
C ARG A 227 -1.61 11.71 -8.42
N LEU A 228 -0.34 11.67 -8.04
CA LEU A 228 0.36 12.80 -7.45
C LEU A 228 0.87 13.75 -8.55
N LEU A 229 1.41 13.20 -9.63
CA LEU A 229 1.79 13.91 -10.85
C LEU A 229 1.00 13.38 -12.06
N PRO A 230 0.81 14.17 -13.14
CA PRO A 230 0.23 13.65 -14.39
C PRO A 230 1.04 12.45 -14.92
N PRO A 231 0.41 11.39 -15.47
CA PRO A 231 1.12 10.18 -15.87
C PRO A 231 2.10 10.42 -17.03
N ALA A 232 3.12 9.58 -17.09
CA ALA A 232 4.06 9.49 -18.22
C ALA A 232 3.64 8.37 -19.19
N TYR A 233 2.44 8.45 -19.75
CA TYR A 233 2.05 7.59 -20.87
C TYR A 233 2.69 8.10 -22.15
N GLU A 234 3.32 7.21 -22.92
CA GLU A 234 4.10 7.55 -24.13
C GLU A 234 3.20 8.11 -25.26
N ASP A 235 1.95 7.65 -25.32
CA ASP A 235 0.91 8.15 -26.24
C ASP A 235 -0.03 9.19 -25.59
N GLY A 236 0.27 9.65 -24.37
CA GLY A 236 -0.59 10.52 -23.56
C GLY A 236 -1.91 9.91 -23.07
N VAL A 237 -2.20 8.63 -23.35
CA VAL A 237 -3.48 7.99 -23.04
C VAL A 237 -3.32 6.68 -22.24
N TRP A 238 -2.59 5.70 -22.76
CA TRP A 238 -2.40 4.41 -22.08
C TRP A 238 -1.14 3.63 -22.46
N ALA A 239 -0.37 3.99 -23.48
CA ALA A 239 0.87 3.28 -23.83
C ALA A 239 1.91 3.49 -22.70
N PRO A 240 2.46 2.40 -22.11
CA PRO A 240 3.41 2.52 -21.00
C PRO A 240 4.68 3.26 -21.44
N ARG A 241 5.44 3.77 -20.47
CA ARG A 241 6.75 4.39 -20.75
C ARG A 241 7.73 3.31 -21.20
N LEU A 242 8.09 3.29 -22.49
CA LEU A 242 9.03 2.34 -23.08
C LEU A 242 10.32 2.99 -23.58
N HIS A 243 10.30 4.29 -23.87
CA HIS A 243 11.48 5.03 -24.35
C HIS A 243 12.04 6.03 -23.33
N SER A 244 13.34 6.32 -23.46
CA SER A 244 14.02 7.41 -22.76
C SER A 244 13.45 8.75 -23.19
N SER A 245 13.20 9.62 -22.21
CA SER A 245 12.77 11.00 -22.47
C SER A 245 13.90 11.92 -22.95
N VAL A 246 15.15 11.45 -22.87
CA VAL A 246 16.37 12.22 -23.18
C VAL A 246 17.02 11.75 -24.47
N SER A 247 17.18 10.43 -24.66
CA SER A 247 17.85 9.86 -25.84
C SER A 247 16.89 9.39 -26.94
N GLY A 248 15.60 9.21 -26.61
CA GLY A 248 14.60 8.58 -27.48
C GLY A 248 14.81 7.07 -27.71
N ARG A 249 15.83 6.45 -27.11
CA ARG A 249 16.08 5.00 -27.22
C ARG A 249 15.15 4.19 -26.32
N PRO A 250 14.88 2.91 -26.62
CA PRO A 250 14.16 2.02 -25.71
C PRO A 250 14.87 1.94 -24.35
N LEU A 251 14.09 1.99 -23.27
CA LEU A 251 14.57 1.73 -21.91
C LEU A 251 15.02 0.27 -21.79
N ALA A 252 16.08 0.02 -21.01
CA ALA A 252 16.52 -1.34 -20.70
C ALA A 252 15.40 -2.19 -20.09
N SER A 253 15.47 -3.51 -20.29
CA SER A 253 14.50 -4.43 -19.69
C SER A 253 14.51 -4.28 -18.18
N ALA A 254 13.34 -4.42 -17.56
CA ALA A 254 13.21 -4.50 -16.12
C ALA A 254 14.12 -5.60 -15.51
N ARG A 255 14.39 -6.66 -16.28
CA ARG A 255 15.31 -7.74 -15.87
C ARG A 255 16.79 -7.36 -15.95
N ASP A 256 17.21 -6.64 -16.97
CA ASP A 256 18.60 -6.19 -17.08
C ASP A 256 18.92 -5.20 -15.94
N ILE A 257 17.96 -4.33 -15.60
CA ILE A 257 18.04 -3.43 -14.44
C ILE A 257 18.05 -4.22 -13.12
N SER A 258 17.19 -5.24 -12.98
CA SER A 258 17.19 -6.14 -11.80
C SER A 258 18.58 -6.76 -11.59
N VAL A 259 19.16 -7.34 -12.63
CA VAL A 259 20.47 -8.01 -12.58
C VAL A 259 21.61 -7.02 -12.30
N ALA A 260 21.61 -5.83 -12.91
CA ALA A 260 22.68 -4.85 -12.75
C ALA A 260 22.61 -4.09 -11.42
N VAL A 261 21.42 -3.71 -10.98
CA VAL A 261 21.25 -2.81 -9.83
C VAL A 261 21.10 -3.58 -8.52
N PHE A 262 20.42 -4.74 -8.50
CA PHE A 262 19.99 -5.43 -7.28
C PHE A 262 20.71 -6.79 -7.06
N PRO A 263 21.92 -6.79 -6.47
CA PRO A 263 22.57 -7.99 -5.94
C PRO A 263 21.82 -8.57 -4.71
N ASP A 264 22.22 -9.77 -4.31
CA ASP A 264 21.85 -10.37 -3.03
C ASP A 264 23.02 -10.22 -2.04
N ASN A 265 22.88 -9.31 -1.07
CA ASN A 265 23.82 -9.10 0.04
C ASN A 265 23.06 -9.14 1.37
N ASP A 266 23.46 -10.01 2.31
CA ASP A 266 22.97 -9.96 3.70
C ASP A 266 23.51 -8.70 4.40
N ARG A 267 22.60 -7.76 4.70
CA ARG A 267 22.84 -6.47 5.34
C ARG A 267 21.74 -6.20 6.35
N ARG A 268 21.84 -6.83 7.52
CA ARG A 268 20.82 -6.76 8.59
C ARG A 268 20.64 -5.34 9.14
N ASP A 269 19.39 -4.95 9.34
CA ASP A 269 18.97 -3.74 10.04
C ASP A 269 19.26 -3.90 11.55
N ARG A 270 19.86 -2.88 12.17
CA ARG A 270 20.21 -2.90 13.60
C ARG A 270 19.11 -2.35 14.51
N LYS A 271 18.07 -1.75 13.94
CA LYS A 271 17.01 -1.04 14.66
C LYS A 271 15.69 -1.79 14.60
N TYR A 272 15.36 -2.41 13.47
CA TYR A 272 14.05 -2.99 13.20
C TYR A 272 14.09 -4.49 12.94
N ASN A 273 12.99 -5.16 13.25
CA ASN A 273 12.82 -6.61 13.13
C ASN A 273 11.94 -7.00 11.93
N LEU A 274 11.85 -8.30 11.63
CA LEU A 274 11.03 -8.83 10.54
C LEU A 274 9.53 -8.56 10.72
N LEU A 275 9.04 -8.38 11.95
CA LEU A 275 7.65 -8.01 12.21
C LEU A 275 7.30 -6.63 11.60
N LEU A 276 8.24 -5.68 11.53
CA LEU A 276 8.01 -4.40 10.83
C LEU A 276 7.75 -4.63 9.32
N MET A 277 8.59 -5.42 8.66
CA MET A 277 8.41 -5.79 7.25
C MET A 277 7.05 -6.49 7.05
N GLN A 278 6.74 -7.47 7.90
CA GLN A 278 5.54 -8.29 7.74
C GLN A 278 4.24 -7.53 8.01
N PHE A 279 4.22 -6.67 9.05
CA PHE A 279 3.09 -5.79 9.31
C PHE A 279 2.92 -4.76 8.19
N GLY A 280 4.03 -4.26 7.60
CA GLY A 280 3.98 -3.42 6.41
C GLY A 280 3.27 -4.08 5.23
N GLN A 281 3.57 -5.35 4.95
CA GLN A 281 2.86 -6.11 3.92
C GLN A 281 1.37 -6.26 4.25
N PHE A 282 1.03 -6.70 5.47
CA PHE A 282 -0.36 -6.87 5.92
C PHE A 282 -1.16 -5.57 5.77
N MET A 283 -0.63 -4.44 6.24
CA MET A 283 -1.29 -3.14 6.11
C MET A 283 -1.40 -2.67 4.66
N SER A 284 -0.40 -2.95 3.81
CA SER A 284 -0.49 -2.65 2.37
C SER A 284 -1.65 -3.37 1.69
N HIS A 285 -2.06 -4.52 2.24
CA HIS A 285 -3.20 -5.29 1.75
C HIS A 285 -4.55 -4.76 2.23
N ASP A 286 -4.58 -3.82 3.20
CA ASP A 286 -5.81 -3.16 3.67
C ASP A 286 -6.27 -2.03 2.73
N PHE A 287 -5.33 -1.37 2.04
CA PHE A 287 -5.61 -0.20 1.18
C PHE A 287 -5.13 -0.33 -0.28
N THR A 288 -4.36 -1.36 -0.67
CA THR A 288 -4.03 -1.65 -2.08
C THR A 288 -4.31 -3.08 -2.54
N ARG A 289 -5.07 -3.22 -3.63
CA ARG A 289 -5.17 -4.45 -4.44
C ARG A 289 -5.45 -4.10 -5.90
N SER A 290 -4.41 -4.09 -6.72
CA SER A 290 -4.56 -3.98 -8.18
C SER A 290 -5.04 -5.30 -8.81
N ALA A 291 -5.68 -5.24 -9.98
CA ALA A 291 -6.03 -6.41 -10.79
C ALA A 291 -5.28 -6.37 -12.13
N SER A 292 -4.77 -7.51 -12.64
CA SER A 292 -4.34 -7.60 -14.05
C SER A 292 -5.54 -7.79 -14.98
N VAL A 293 -5.40 -7.47 -16.27
CA VAL A 293 -6.44 -7.80 -17.27
C VAL A 293 -6.59 -9.32 -17.41
N ARG A 294 -7.83 -9.82 -17.53
CA ARG A 294 -8.16 -11.25 -17.67
C ARG A 294 -9.05 -11.51 -18.90
N MET A 295 -9.07 -12.75 -19.37
CA MET A 295 -9.93 -13.21 -20.46
C MET A 295 -11.12 -14.01 -19.91
N GLY A 296 -12.03 -13.32 -19.23
CA GLY A 296 -13.10 -13.95 -18.45
C GLY A 296 -12.52 -14.60 -17.19
N LYS A 297 -12.63 -15.93 -17.06
CA LYS A 297 -12.02 -16.67 -15.95
C LYS A 297 -10.54 -16.99 -16.16
N GLU A 298 -10.05 -16.95 -17.40
CA GLU A 298 -8.68 -17.32 -17.77
C GLU A 298 -7.67 -16.18 -17.64
N GLU A 299 -6.40 -16.54 -17.58
CA GLU A 299 -5.26 -15.63 -17.45
C GLU A 299 -4.63 -15.36 -18.80
N VAL A 300 -4.23 -14.10 -19.00
CA VAL A 300 -3.54 -13.70 -20.22
C VAL A 300 -2.08 -14.17 -20.15
N GLN A 301 -1.67 -14.95 -21.14
CA GLN A 301 -0.28 -15.22 -21.45
C GLN A 301 0.22 -14.23 -22.50
N CYS A 302 1.45 -13.77 -22.30
CA CYS A 302 2.17 -12.79 -23.13
C CYS A 302 3.55 -13.29 -23.55
N CYS A 303 3.92 -14.49 -23.10
CA CYS A 303 5.07 -15.25 -23.56
C CYS A 303 4.58 -16.49 -24.31
N ASN A 304 5.45 -17.07 -25.13
CA ASN A 304 5.28 -18.46 -25.56
C ASN A 304 5.19 -19.39 -24.35
N GLU A 305 4.55 -20.55 -24.50
CA GLU A 305 4.37 -21.55 -23.45
C GLU A 305 5.69 -22.01 -22.82
N ASP A 306 6.72 -22.20 -23.66
CA ASP A 306 8.10 -22.53 -23.30
C ASP A 306 8.94 -21.32 -22.82
N HIS A 307 8.33 -20.14 -22.70
CA HIS A 307 8.98 -18.87 -22.36
C HIS A 307 10.15 -18.46 -23.28
N SER A 308 10.27 -19.04 -24.48
CA SER A 308 11.33 -18.76 -25.48
C SER A 308 11.27 -17.36 -26.10
N GLY A 309 10.16 -16.64 -25.91
CA GLY A 309 9.95 -15.31 -26.45
C GLY A 309 8.59 -14.73 -26.05
N ALA A 310 8.35 -13.48 -26.43
CA ALA A 310 7.08 -12.81 -26.26
C ALA A 310 6.10 -13.16 -27.38
N LEU A 311 4.80 -13.10 -27.08
CA LEU A 311 3.76 -13.10 -28.12
C LEU A 311 3.75 -11.74 -28.83
N HIS A 312 3.52 -11.75 -30.14
CA HIS A 312 3.56 -10.56 -30.98
C HIS A 312 2.37 -10.46 -31.95
N GLY A 313 2.13 -9.25 -32.48
CA GLY A 313 1.09 -8.99 -33.48
C GLY A 313 -0.31 -9.33 -32.97
N ASP A 314 -1.09 -10.02 -33.79
CA ASP A 314 -2.46 -10.41 -33.44
C ASP A 314 -2.56 -11.61 -32.49
N ARG A 315 -1.44 -12.32 -32.25
CA ARG A 315 -1.32 -13.35 -31.21
C ARG A 315 -1.07 -12.79 -29.81
N ALA A 316 -0.76 -11.50 -29.68
CA ALA A 316 -0.60 -10.84 -28.39
C ALA A 316 -1.90 -10.17 -27.94
N HIS A 317 -2.33 -10.47 -26.71
CA HIS A 317 -3.44 -9.75 -26.08
C HIS A 317 -3.09 -8.25 -25.94
N PHE A 318 -4.05 -7.34 -26.13
CA PHE A 318 -3.78 -5.88 -26.14
C PHE A 318 -3.22 -5.31 -24.81
N ALA A 319 -3.33 -6.10 -23.73
CA ALA A 319 -2.82 -5.79 -22.40
C ALA A 319 -1.48 -6.48 -22.07
N CYS A 320 -0.79 -7.05 -23.07
CA CYS A 320 0.53 -7.64 -22.87
C CYS A 320 1.63 -6.59 -22.75
N MET A 321 2.52 -6.79 -21.77
CA MET A 321 3.72 -5.98 -21.57
C MET A 321 4.84 -6.86 -20.96
N PRO A 322 5.20 -7.98 -21.62
CA PRO A 322 6.13 -8.98 -21.08
C PRO A 322 7.50 -8.38 -20.76
N ILE A 323 8.22 -9.01 -19.83
CA ILE A 323 9.59 -8.63 -19.46
C ILE A 323 10.54 -9.49 -20.29
N ALA A 324 11.29 -8.86 -21.19
CA ALA A 324 12.32 -9.53 -21.97
C ALA A 324 13.49 -9.95 -21.09
N VAL A 325 14.05 -11.14 -21.33
CA VAL A 325 15.21 -11.67 -20.62
C VAL A 325 16.34 -11.85 -21.62
N SER A 326 17.48 -11.21 -21.35
CA SER A 326 18.64 -11.24 -22.24
C SER A 326 19.13 -12.67 -22.51
N PRO A 327 19.61 -12.97 -23.74
CA PRO A 327 20.38 -14.17 -24.04
C PRO A 327 21.50 -14.46 -23.02
N SER A 328 22.13 -13.41 -22.49
CA SER A 328 23.23 -13.46 -21.52
C SER A 328 22.79 -13.32 -20.05
N ASP A 329 21.50 -13.45 -19.71
CA ASP A 329 21.04 -13.41 -18.32
C ASP A 329 21.75 -14.47 -17.47
N PRO A 330 22.33 -14.14 -16.29
CA PRO A 330 23.18 -15.07 -15.54
C PRO A 330 22.42 -16.25 -14.91
N PHE A 331 21.09 -16.20 -14.82
CA PHE A 331 20.26 -17.21 -14.16
C PHE A 331 19.31 -17.91 -15.13
N TYR A 332 18.49 -17.14 -15.84
CA TYR A 332 17.40 -17.61 -16.69
C TYR A 332 17.87 -18.21 -18.02
N SER A 333 19.01 -17.75 -18.56
CA SER A 333 19.55 -18.26 -19.83
C SER A 333 19.84 -19.76 -19.81
N ARG A 334 20.23 -20.28 -18.64
CA ARG A 334 20.53 -21.70 -18.37
C ARG A 334 19.30 -22.61 -18.52
N PHE A 335 18.11 -22.02 -18.46
CA PHE A 335 16.82 -22.69 -18.62
C PHE A 335 16.14 -22.35 -19.96
N GLY A 336 16.84 -21.67 -20.87
CA GLY A 336 16.29 -21.24 -22.18
C GLY A 336 15.31 -20.05 -22.12
N ILE A 337 15.04 -19.51 -20.94
CA ILE A 337 14.01 -18.49 -20.71
C ILE A 337 14.42 -17.13 -21.32
N ARG A 338 13.51 -16.55 -22.11
CA ARG A 338 13.65 -15.24 -22.78
C ARG A 338 12.51 -14.27 -22.47
N CYS A 339 11.46 -14.72 -21.81
CA CYS A 339 10.28 -13.93 -21.51
C CYS A 339 9.71 -14.29 -20.12
N LEU A 340 9.55 -13.29 -19.25
CA LEU A 340 8.74 -13.43 -18.02
C LEU A 340 7.36 -12.83 -18.29
N ASN A 341 6.31 -13.61 -17.99
CA ASN A 341 4.94 -13.22 -18.31
C ASN A 341 4.53 -11.99 -17.50
N PHE A 342 4.07 -10.94 -18.17
CA PHE A 342 3.59 -9.74 -17.51
C PHE A 342 2.39 -9.15 -18.26
N VAL A 343 1.29 -9.02 -17.52
CA VAL A 343 0.02 -8.48 -17.99
C VAL A 343 -0.21 -7.14 -17.29
N ARG A 344 -0.67 -6.16 -18.08
CA ARG A 344 -1.01 -4.82 -17.59
C ARG A 344 -2.19 -4.83 -16.64
N LEU A 345 -2.28 -3.80 -15.80
CA LEU A 345 -3.38 -3.66 -14.86
C LEU A 345 -4.70 -3.27 -15.55
N ALA A 346 -5.78 -3.76 -14.95
CA ALA A 346 -7.13 -3.34 -15.25
C ALA A 346 -7.35 -1.87 -14.86
N LEU A 347 -8.21 -1.20 -15.64
CA LEU A 347 -8.54 0.19 -15.47
C LEU A 347 -9.92 0.37 -14.82
N ALA A 348 -10.13 1.50 -14.16
CA ALA A 348 -11.42 1.91 -13.61
C ALA A 348 -11.79 3.32 -14.07
N ARG A 349 -13.09 3.60 -14.13
CA ARG A 349 -13.62 4.96 -14.35
C ARG A 349 -13.89 5.63 -13.01
N ASP A 350 -13.48 6.88 -12.87
CA ASP A 350 -13.97 7.70 -11.75
C ASP A 350 -15.44 8.10 -11.97
N GLY A 351 -16.11 8.55 -10.90
CA GLY A 351 -17.53 8.92 -10.93
C GLY A 351 -17.91 10.10 -11.83
N LYS A 352 -16.97 10.74 -12.56
CA LYS A 352 -17.26 11.79 -13.54
C LYS A 352 -17.44 11.27 -14.97
N CYS A 353 -17.14 10.00 -15.26
CA CYS A 353 -17.40 9.35 -16.56
C CYS A 353 -16.84 10.09 -17.80
N LYS A 354 -15.64 10.65 -17.71
CA LYS A 354 -15.02 11.40 -18.82
C LYS A 354 -14.02 10.56 -19.61
N LEU A 355 -13.85 10.89 -20.89
CA LEU A 355 -12.70 10.42 -21.67
C LEU A 355 -11.41 10.98 -21.08
N GLY A 356 -10.30 10.26 -21.28
CA GLY A 356 -8.98 10.64 -20.78
C GLY A 356 -8.04 9.44 -20.72
N TYR A 357 -6.91 9.63 -20.04
CA TYR A 357 -5.90 8.60 -19.85
C TYR A 357 -6.34 7.47 -18.91
N GLY A 358 -5.66 6.33 -19.00
CA GLY A 358 -5.88 5.14 -18.17
C GLY A 358 -5.62 5.39 -16.67
N LYS A 359 -6.58 4.97 -15.85
CA LYS A 359 -6.48 5.01 -14.38
C LYS A 359 -6.63 3.60 -13.84
N GLN A 360 -5.59 3.08 -13.19
CA GLN A 360 -5.60 1.71 -12.67
C GLN A 360 -6.63 1.55 -11.54
N LEU A 361 -7.30 0.41 -11.54
CA LEU A 361 -8.30 -0.03 -10.58
C LEU A 361 -7.66 -0.39 -9.22
N ASN A 362 -8.20 0.14 -8.11
CA ASN A 362 -8.05 -0.48 -6.79
C ASN A 362 -9.28 -1.34 -6.51
N ARG A 363 -9.11 -2.63 -6.23
CA ARG A 363 -10.23 -3.58 -6.01
C ARG A 363 -10.84 -3.49 -4.62
N ILE A 364 -10.10 -2.98 -3.65
CA ILE A 364 -10.46 -2.89 -2.24
C ILE A 364 -10.67 -1.44 -1.82
N THR A 365 -11.11 -1.22 -0.57
CA THR A 365 -11.25 0.15 -0.04
C THR A 365 -9.88 0.85 -0.02
N HIS A 366 -9.89 2.18 0.02
CA HIS A 366 -8.64 2.97 0.12
C HIS A 366 -8.32 3.38 1.56
N PHE A 367 -9.15 2.96 2.52
CA PHE A 367 -9.01 3.35 3.93
C PHE A 367 -8.13 2.36 4.69
N ILE A 368 -7.76 2.72 5.92
CA ILE A 368 -7.30 1.76 6.90
C ILE A 368 -8.52 1.43 7.75
N ASP A 369 -9.19 0.32 7.43
CA ASP A 369 -10.48 -0.07 7.99
C ASP A 369 -10.60 -1.57 8.32
N GLY A 370 -9.51 -2.32 8.14
CA GLY A 370 -9.46 -3.76 8.41
C GLY A 370 -10.10 -4.60 7.30
N SER A 371 -10.32 -4.08 6.09
CA SER A 371 -10.76 -4.89 4.96
C SER A 371 -9.85 -6.10 4.64
N ALA A 372 -8.57 -6.09 5.06
CA ALA A 372 -7.70 -7.28 5.03
C ALA A 372 -8.24 -8.45 5.91
N VAL A 373 -9.02 -8.13 6.95
CA VAL A 373 -9.71 -9.08 7.85
C VAL A 373 -11.16 -9.28 7.41
N TYR A 374 -11.89 -8.20 7.11
CA TYR A 374 -13.35 -8.20 6.91
C TYR A 374 -13.83 -8.30 5.45
N GLY A 375 -12.92 -8.10 4.49
CA GLY A 375 -13.24 -7.98 3.06
C GLY A 375 -13.80 -6.61 2.68
N SER A 376 -13.82 -6.32 1.37
CA SER A 376 -14.23 -5.01 0.83
C SER A 376 -15.60 -5.02 0.15
N ASN A 377 -16.48 -5.96 0.49
CA ASN A 377 -17.87 -6.02 0.05
C ASN A 377 -18.71 -6.90 0.98
N ASP A 378 -20.03 -6.70 0.97
CA ASP A 378 -20.98 -7.37 1.87
C ASP A 378 -20.96 -8.90 1.75
N ALA A 379 -20.79 -9.44 0.53
CA ALA A 379 -20.78 -10.89 0.29
C ALA A 379 -19.53 -11.57 0.87
N MET A 380 -18.36 -10.94 0.76
CA MET A 380 -17.14 -11.42 1.40
C MET A 380 -17.26 -11.36 2.93
N ALA A 381 -17.69 -10.21 3.46
CA ALA A 381 -17.88 -10.01 4.90
C ALA A 381 -18.86 -11.03 5.51
N ALA A 382 -20.00 -11.26 4.85
CA ALA A 382 -20.96 -12.29 5.24
C ALA A 382 -20.33 -13.71 5.20
N SER A 383 -19.54 -14.03 4.18
CA SER A 383 -18.91 -15.36 4.05
C SER A 383 -17.88 -15.69 5.15
N LEU A 384 -17.37 -14.66 5.82
CA LEU A 384 -16.36 -14.78 6.88
C LEU A 384 -16.98 -14.82 8.29
N ARG A 385 -18.27 -14.54 8.47
CA ARG A 385 -18.97 -14.48 9.76
C ARG A 385 -19.59 -15.81 10.17
N THR A 386 -19.63 -16.09 11.48
CA THR A 386 -20.44 -17.18 12.04
C THR A 386 -21.94 -16.86 12.01
N PHE A 387 -22.29 -15.57 12.11
CA PHE A 387 -23.63 -15.08 12.49
C PHE A 387 -24.07 -15.56 13.88
N GLU A 388 -23.09 -15.84 14.74
CA GLU A 388 -23.26 -16.18 16.15
C GLU A 388 -22.23 -15.45 17.01
N GLY A 389 -22.69 -14.72 18.04
CA GLY A 389 -21.85 -14.00 19.00
C GLY A 389 -21.03 -12.84 18.41
N GLY A 390 -21.37 -12.38 17.20
CA GLY A 390 -20.64 -11.36 16.45
C GLY A 390 -19.32 -11.83 15.86
N ARG A 391 -19.06 -13.15 15.80
CA ARG A 391 -17.73 -13.71 15.51
C ARG A 391 -17.42 -13.89 14.02
N LEU A 392 -16.12 -13.97 13.72
CA LEU A 392 -15.59 -14.52 12.49
C LEU A 392 -15.43 -16.05 12.60
N GLN A 393 -15.62 -16.73 11.47
CA GLN A 393 -15.39 -18.17 11.35
C GLN A 393 -13.90 -18.49 11.54
N SER A 394 -13.60 -19.49 12.35
CA SER A 394 -12.24 -20.00 12.59
C SER A 394 -12.20 -21.52 12.56
N THR A 395 -11.01 -22.11 12.68
CA THR A 395 -10.80 -23.56 12.72
C THR A 395 -9.74 -23.93 13.77
N PHE A 396 -9.83 -25.13 14.32
CA PHE A 396 -8.98 -25.59 15.44
C PHE A 396 -8.33 -26.96 15.14
N PRO A 397 -7.52 -27.09 14.06
CA PRO A 397 -7.01 -28.38 13.60
C PRO A 397 -5.94 -28.96 14.54
N SER A 398 -5.14 -28.10 15.17
CA SER A 398 -4.13 -28.45 16.18
C SER A 398 -4.67 -28.36 17.63
N GLY A 399 -5.79 -27.65 17.81
CA GLY A 399 -6.31 -27.16 19.09
C GLY A 399 -6.23 -25.64 19.26
N GLU A 400 -5.49 -24.95 18.39
CA GLU A 400 -5.25 -23.49 18.42
C GLU A 400 -6.14 -22.78 17.38
N GLU A 401 -6.57 -21.52 17.63
CA GLU A 401 -7.49 -20.82 16.70
C GLU A 401 -6.75 -20.35 15.44
N LEU A 402 -7.17 -20.83 14.27
CA LEU A 402 -6.63 -20.43 12.97
C LEU A 402 -7.72 -19.82 12.07
N LEU A 403 -7.29 -19.11 11.02
CA LEU A 403 -8.17 -18.71 9.91
C LEU A 403 -8.96 -19.92 9.38
N PRO A 404 -10.18 -19.72 8.86
CA PRO A 404 -10.96 -20.82 8.33
C PRO A 404 -10.36 -21.31 7.01
N PHE A 405 -10.46 -22.62 6.75
CA PHE A 405 -9.96 -23.19 5.50
C PHE A 405 -10.73 -22.68 4.27
N THR A 406 -10.03 -22.61 3.13
CA THR A 406 -10.63 -22.32 1.82
C THR A 406 -10.81 -23.58 0.99
N ARG A 407 -11.89 -23.63 0.20
CA ARG A 407 -12.09 -24.68 -0.82
C ARG A 407 -11.43 -24.32 -2.17
N ASN A 408 -10.87 -23.12 -2.28
CA ASN A 408 -10.19 -22.68 -3.49
C ASN A 408 -8.81 -23.34 -3.61
N ARG A 409 -8.68 -24.35 -4.48
CA ARG A 409 -7.39 -25.00 -4.79
C ARG A 409 -6.37 -24.05 -5.45
N ALA A 410 -6.80 -22.89 -5.92
CA ALA A 410 -5.96 -21.82 -6.46
C ALA A 410 -5.55 -20.77 -5.40
N ALA A 411 -5.60 -21.12 -4.10
CA ALA A 411 -5.20 -20.22 -3.01
C ALA A 411 -3.75 -20.41 -2.54
N CYS A 412 -3.19 -21.62 -2.68
CA CYS A 412 -1.80 -21.97 -2.37
C CYS A 412 -1.36 -23.21 -3.18
N GLU A 413 -0.10 -23.63 -3.03
CA GLU A 413 0.49 -24.73 -3.82
C GLU A 413 -0.27 -26.05 -3.70
N PRO A 414 -0.31 -26.89 -4.76
CA PRO A 414 -1.09 -28.13 -4.76
C PRO A 414 -0.67 -29.18 -3.70
N TRP A 415 0.50 -28.99 -3.09
CA TRP A 415 1.03 -29.83 -2.00
C TRP A 415 0.92 -29.17 -0.62
N ALA A 416 0.34 -27.97 -0.50
CA ALA A 416 0.02 -27.40 0.80
C ALA A 416 -1.11 -28.22 1.46
N GLU A 417 -0.88 -28.66 2.69
CA GLU A 417 -1.84 -29.43 3.49
C GLU A 417 -3.04 -28.57 3.91
N ALA A 418 -2.82 -27.26 4.06
CA ALA A 418 -3.86 -26.28 4.37
C ALA A 418 -3.73 -25.01 3.53
N CYS A 419 -4.89 -24.46 3.19
CA CYS A 419 -5.07 -23.14 2.60
C CYS A 419 -6.17 -22.40 3.35
N PHE A 420 -5.96 -21.12 3.62
CA PHE A 420 -6.83 -20.29 4.45
C PHE A 420 -7.60 -19.26 3.61
N ARG A 421 -8.67 -18.69 4.18
CA ARG A 421 -9.37 -17.50 3.64
C ARG A 421 -9.44 -16.41 4.70
N ALA A 422 -9.32 -15.17 4.25
CA ALA A 422 -9.47 -13.95 5.04
C ALA A 422 -10.20 -12.90 4.18
N GLY A 423 -10.25 -11.64 4.65
CA GLY A 423 -10.80 -10.52 3.89
C GLY A 423 -10.05 -10.21 2.58
N ASP A 424 -8.73 -10.40 2.58
CA ASP A 424 -7.88 -10.28 1.38
C ASP A 424 -7.50 -11.66 0.79
N ASP A 425 -7.47 -11.74 -0.54
CA ASP A 425 -7.21 -12.97 -1.28
C ASP A 425 -5.72 -13.34 -1.40
N ARG A 426 -4.80 -12.48 -0.91
CA ARG A 426 -3.37 -12.79 -0.81
C ARG A 426 -2.97 -13.34 0.55
N SER A 427 -3.89 -13.64 1.46
CA SER A 427 -3.55 -14.03 2.85
C SER A 427 -2.57 -15.22 2.96
N ASN A 428 -2.55 -16.11 1.96
CA ASN A 428 -1.63 -17.26 1.87
C ASN A 428 -0.29 -16.95 1.16
N GLN A 429 0.02 -15.68 0.82
CA GLN A 429 1.17 -15.32 -0.02
C GLN A 429 2.51 -15.82 0.56
N ILE A 430 2.64 -15.73 1.89
CA ILE A 430 3.77 -16.19 2.69
C ILE A 430 3.24 -16.53 4.09
N VAL A 431 3.78 -17.56 4.76
CA VAL A 431 3.24 -18.05 6.04
C VAL A 431 3.10 -16.97 7.12
N SER A 432 4.07 -16.06 7.21
CA SER A 432 4.10 -14.92 8.13
C SER A 432 3.06 -13.83 7.82
N LEU A 433 2.53 -13.78 6.59
CA LEU A 433 1.36 -12.95 6.28
C LEU A 433 0.08 -13.63 6.77
N THR A 434 -0.04 -14.95 6.60
CA THR A 434 -1.18 -15.74 7.09
C THR A 434 -1.29 -15.68 8.61
N GLU A 435 -0.15 -15.66 9.30
CA GLU A 435 -0.05 -15.37 10.74
C GLU A 435 -0.64 -14.01 11.10
N MET A 436 -0.27 -12.92 10.42
CA MET A 436 -0.85 -11.58 10.69
C MET A 436 -2.37 -11.53 10.47
N HIS A 437 -2.88 -12.20 9.43
CA HIS A 437 -4.34 -12.33 9.24
C HIS A 437 -4.99 -13.16 10.36
N THR A 438 -4.31 -14.18 10.88
CA THR A 438 -4.78 -14.99 12.01
C THR A 438 -4.80 -14.18 13.30
N LEU A 439 -3.76 -13.38 13.58
CA LEU A 439 -3.67 -12.50 14.75
C LEU A 439 -4.86 -11.55 14.85
N PHE A 440 -5.21 -10.85 13.76
CA PHE A 440 -6.34 -9.93 13.77
C PHE A 440 -7.72 -10.60 13.65
N LEU A 441 -7.79 -11.87 13.22
CA LEU A 441 -9.00 -12.67 13.39
C LEU A 441 -9.21 -13.03 14.87
N ARG A 442 -8.16 -13.50 15.56
CA ARG A 442 -8.20 -13.82 16.99
C ARG A 442 -8.62 -12.60 17.79
N GLU A 443 -8.02 -11.42 17.51
CA GLU A 443 -8.35 -10.18 18.20
C GLU A 443 -9.83 -9.79 18.01
N HIS A 444 -10.37 -9.91 16.78
CA HIS A 444 -11.80 -9.70 16.55
C HIS A 444 -12.67 -10.65 17.39
N ASN A 445 -12.37 -11.96 17.39
CA ASN A 445 -13.13 -12.95 18.14
C ASN A 445 -13.03 -12.73 19.67
N ARG A 446 -11.86 -12.32 20.16
CA ARG A 446 -11.60 -11.92 21.55
C ARG A 446 -12.44 -10.71 21.96
N VAL A 447 -12.45 -9.66 21.13
CA VAL A 447 -13.24 -8.44 21.35
C VAL A 447 -14.74 -8.75 21.30
N ALA A 448 -15.23 -9.47 20.29
CA ALA A 448 -16.64 -9.83 20.14
C ALA A 448 -17.15 -10.64 21.35
N THR A 449 -16.39 -11.66 21.78
CA THR A 449 -16.71 -12.47 22.97
C THR A 449 -16.79 -11.61 24.23
N ARG A 450 -15.80 -10.74 24.47
CA ARG A 450 -15.78 -9.88 25.65
C ARG A 450 -16.87 -8.81 25.61
N LEU A 451 -17.24 -8.29 24.43
CA LEU A 451 -18.39 -7.40 24.29
C LEU A 451 -19.71 -8.10 24.65
N ALA A 452 -19.89 -9.37 24.28
CA ALA A 452 -21.07 -10.15 24.63
C ALA A 452 -21.19 -10.45 26.13
N GLU A 453 -20.06 -10.68 26.82
CA GLU A 453 -20.03 -10.83 28.28
C GLU A 453 -20.49 -9.56 29.02
N VAL A 454 -20.05 -8.40 28.53
CA VAL A 454 -20.35 -7.08 29.11
C VAL A 454 -21.75 -6.59 28.72
N ASN A 455 -22.23 -6.97 27.53
CA ASN A 455 -23.47 -6.48 26.93
C ASN A 455 -24.39 -7.64 26.51
N ARG A 456 -25.04 -8.28 27.48
CA ARG A 456 -25.86 -9.49 27.26
C ARG A 456 -27.06 -9.31 26.33
N ASP A 457 -27.54 -8.08 26.16
CA ASP A 457 -28.71 -7.75 25.32
C ASP A 457 -28.33 -7.32 23.89
N TRP A 458 -27.05 -7.40 23.49
CA TRP A 458 -26.63 -7.08 22.12
C TRP A 458 -26.78 -8.30 21.20
N ASP A 459 -27.28 -8.06 19.99
CA ASP A 459 -27.38 -9.07 18.94
C ASP A 459 -26.05 -9.30 18.18
N ASP A 460 -26.03 -10.34 17.34
CA ASP A 460 -24.87 -10.70 16.53
C ASP A 460 -24.35 -9.53 15.66
N GLU A 461 -25.25 -8.79 15.00
CA GLU A 461 -24.86 -7.70 14.11
C GLU A 461 -24.21 -6.55 14.89
N LYS A 462 -24.76 -6.19 16.05
CA LYS A 462 -24.19 -5.14 16.90
C LYS A 462 -22.85 -5.56 17.48
N LEU A 463 -22.72 -6.81 17.94
CA LEU A 463 -21.45 -7.37 18.42
C LEU A 463 -20.38 -7.36 17.31
N TYR A 464 -20.73 -7.85 16.12
CA TYR A 464 -19.84 -7.89 14.96
C TYR A 464 -19.38 -6.48 14.54
N GLN A 465 -20.30 -5.53 14.38
CA GLN A 465 -19.96 -4.18 13.93
C GLN A 465 -19.16 -3.41 14.99
N GLU A 466 -19.41 -3.63 16.27
CA GLU A 466 -18.62 -3.03 17.35
C GLU A 466 -17.22 -3.63 17.43
N ALA A 467 -17.07 -4.95 17.37
CA ALA A 467 -15.76 -5.60 17.29
C ALA A 467 -14.97 -5.15 16.05
N ARG A 468 -15.62 -5.10 14.87
CA ARG A 468 -15.04 -4.54 13.64
C ARG A 468 -14.61 -3.08 13.81
N ARG A 469 -15.44 -2.24 14.44
CA ARG A 469 -15.14 -0.81 14.69
C ARG A 469 -13.93 -0.65 15.63
N ILE A 470 -13.85 -1.47 16.68
CA ILE A 470 -12.75 -1.47 17.65
C ILE A 470 -11.44 -1.93 16.98
N VAL A 471 -11.41 -3.10 16.35
CA VAL A 471 -10.19 -3.61 15.68
C VAL A 471 -9.72 -2.68 14.55
N GLY A 472 -10.65 -2.06 13.82
CA GLY A 472 -10.30 -1.00 12.86
C GLY A 472 -9.62 0.21 13.51
N ALA A 473 -10.03 0.59 14.73
CA ALA A 473 -9.37 1.64 15.51
C ALA A 473 -8.00 1.22 16.04
N GLU A 474 -7.83 -0.04 16.45
CA GLU A 474 -6.53 -0.61 16.87
C GLU A 474 -5.53 -0.60 15.70
N LEU A 475 -5.95 -1.06 14.52
CA LEU A 475 -5.17 -0.99 13.29
C LEU A 475 -4.76 0.45 12.94
N GLN A 476 -5.68 1.42 13.03
CA GLN A 476 -5.35 2.84 12.85
C GLN A 476 -4.36 3.33 13.91
N LYS A 477 -4.59 3.03 15.19
CA LYS A 477 -3.73 3.44 16.32
C LYS A 477 -2.30 2.93 16.14
N ILE A 478 -2.11 1.64 15.88
CA ILE A 478 -0.81 1.00 15.68
C ILE A 478 -0.14 1.56 14.41
N PHE A 479 -0.87 1.64 13.31
CA PHE A 479 -0.30 2.09 12.04
C PHE A 479 0.18 3.55 12.10
N TYR A 480 -0.62 4.46 12.65
CA TYR A 480 -0.26 5.88 12.69
C TYR A 480 0.76 6.25 13.77
N ASN A 481 0.85 5.50 14.88
CA ASN A 481 1.68 5.88 16.04
C ASN A 481 2.89 4.99 16.30
N GLU A 482 2.93 3.76 15.77
CA GLU A 482 4.11 2.88 15.85
C GLU A 482 4.73 2.70 14.45
N TYR A 483 3.96 2.25 13.46
CA TYR A 483 4.50 1.89 12.15
C TYR A 483 4.97 3.09 11.30
N LEU A 484 4.09 4.07 11.06
CA LEU A 484 4.44 5.24 10.25
C LEU A 484 5.64 6.04 10.78
N PRO A 485 5.74 6.41 12.08
CA PRO A 485 6.92 7.10 12.60
C PRO A 485 8.20 6.26 12.57
N ALA A 486 8.10 4.92 12.60
CA ALA A 486 9.25 4.04 12.39
C ALA A 486 9.78 4.16 10.94
N ILE A 487 8.91 4.19 9.94
CA ILE A 487 9.35 4.20 8.53
C ILE A 487 9.65 5.61 7.99
N VAL A 488 8.82 6.63 8.27
CA VAL A 488 9.02 8.02 7.76
C VAL A 488 9.90 8.90 8.67
N GLY A 489 10.18 8.43 9.90
CA GLY A 489 10.83 9.23 10.93
C GLY A 489 9.84 10.11 11.70
N HIS A 490 10.06 10.21 13.01
CA HIS A 490 9.11 10.82 13.95
C HIS A 490 8.84 12.32 13.70
N ASN A 491 9.83 13.08 13.24
CA ASN A 491 9.67 14.51 12.95
C ASN A 491 8.79 14.74 11.71
N LYS A 492 9.00 13.98 10.64
CA LYS A 492 8.15 14.05 9.44
C LYS A 492 6.74 13.54 9.71
N ALA A 493 6.59 12.46 10.49
CA ALA A 493 5.28 11.99 10.93
C ALA A 493 4.50 13.07 11.70
N ARG A 494 5.18 13.82 12.59
CA ARG A 494 4.61 14.97 13.29
C ARG A 494 4.23 16.10 12.32
N SER A 495 5.12 16.53 11.41
CA SER A 495 4.87 17.66 10.51
C SER A 495 3.81 17.42 9.43
N TYR A 496 3.41 16.16 9.22
CA TYR A 496 2.27 15.78 8.38
C TYR A 496 1.00 15.46 9.19
N GLY A 497 1.01 15.64 10.53
CA GLY A 497 -0.14 15.38 11.40
C GLY A 497 -0.50 13.90 11.56
N LEU A 498 0.43 12.99 11.25
CA LEU A 498 0.19 11.54 11.27
C LEU A 498 0.00 11.02 12.70
N LEU A 499 0.72 11.58 13.67
CA LEU A 499 0.67 11.15 15.08
C LEU A 499 -0.58 11.66 15.81
N ASP A 500 -1.10 10.88 16.75
CA ASP A 500 -2.27 11.22 17.57
C ASP A 500 -1.88 11.90 18.88
N GLY A 501 -1.42 13.15 18.77
CA GLY A 501 -0.95 13.95 19.92
C GLY A 501 -2.03 14.54 20.85
N HIS A 502 -3.30 14.14 20.71
CA HIS A 502 -4.45 14.79 21.37
C HIS A 502 -5.13 13.86 22.38
N LYS A 503 -5.53 14.41 23.54
CA LYS A 503 -6.38 13.69 24.51
C LYS A 503 -7.85 13.90 24.16
N GLY A 504 -8.60 12.82 23.98
CA GLY A 504 -10.02 12.86 23.63
C GLY A 504 -10.28 13.03 22.13
N HIS A 505 -11.41 13.65 21.78
CA HIS A 505 -11.83 13.79 20.38
C HIS A 505 -10.96 14.76 19.57
N THR A 506 -10.84 14.46 18.28
CA THR A 506 -10.29 15.34 17.26
C THR A 506 -11.37 15.72 16.25
N ASN A 507 -11.09 16.73 15.43
CA ASN A 507 -11.94 17.13 14.29
C ASN A 507 -11.13 17.01 12.98
N PHE A 508 -10.39 15.90 12.80
CA PHE A 508 -9.47 15.73 11.67
C PHE A 508 -10.17 15.65 10.30
N TYR A 509 -11.40 15.18 10.26
CA TYR A 509 -12.11 15.02 8.99
C TYR A 509 -12.42 16.34 8.28
N SER A 510 -11.94 16.48 7.05
CA SER A 510 -12.37 17.49 6.09
C SER A 510 -13.01 16.82 4.86
N PRO A 511 -14.26 17.16 4.50
CA PRO A 511 -14.93 16.57 3.33
C PRO A 511 -14.30 16.98 1.99
N ASP A 512 -13.41 17.97 1.96
CA ASP A 512 -12.66 18.40 0.78
C ASP A 512 -11.35 17.63 0.57
N VAL A 513 -10.85 16.93 1.59
CA VAL A 513 -9.74 15.99 1.44
C VAL A 513 -10.25 14.74 0.73
N LYS A 514 -9.52 14.31 -0.30
CA LYS A 514 -9.83 13.10 -1.06
C LYS A 514 -9.03 11.90 -0.52
N PRO A 515 -9.67 10.92 0.17
CA PRO A 515 -9.00 9.76 0.75
C PRO A 515 -8.85 8.65 -0.31
N VAL A 516 -7.97 8.87 -1.28
CA VAL A 516 -7.71 7.88 -2.34
C VAL A 516 -6.21 7.60 -2.40
N VAL A 517 -5.85 6.33 -2.51
CA VAL A 517 -4.46 5.89 -2.60
C VAL A 517 -3.83 6.36 -3.92
N PHE A 518 -2.61 6.84 -3.81
CA PHE A 518 -1.79 7.27 -4.93
C PHE A 518 -1.25 6.10 -5.72
N ASN A 519 -1.22 6.32 -7.02
CA ASN A 519 -0.61 5.46 -8.02
C ASN A 519 0.89 5.29 -7.73
N GLU A 520 1.54 6.37 -7.29
CA GLU A 520 2.91 6.46 -6.82
C GLU A 520 3.19 5.61 -5.58
N LEU A 521 2.24 5.54 -4.64
CA LEU A 521 2.35 4.72 -3.44
C LEU A 521 2.31 3.23 -3.82
N SER A 522 1.25 2.83 -4.55
CA SER A 522 0.97 1.44 -4.94
C SER A 522 1.96 0.89 -5.98
N GLY A 523 2.44 1.74 -6.90
CA GLY A 523 3.36 1.36 -7.97
C GLY A 523 4.85 1.47 -7.60
N ALA A 524 5.21 2.22 -6.54
CA ALA A 524 6.59 2.38 -6.13
C ALA A 524 6.78 2.54 -4.61
N ALA A 525 6.35 3.64 -4.00
CA ALA A 525 6.91 4.06 -2.70
C ALA A 525 6.65 3.07 -1.56
N PHE A 526 5.48 2.42 -1.50
CA PHE A 526 5.18 1.42 -0.44
C PHE A 526 5.64 -0.01 -0.80
N ARG A 527 6.35 -0.17 -1.93
CA ARG A 527 7.08 -1.40 -2.29
C ARG A 527 8.52 -1.40 -1.76
N PHE A 528 8.86 -0.47 -0.86
CA PHE A 528 10.17 -0.39 -0.22
C PHE A 528 10.48 -1.67 0.57
N GLY A 529 9.47 -2.26 1.23
CA GLY A 529 9.63 -3.44 2.07
C GLY A 529 10.16 -4.68 1.32
N HIS A 530 10.11 -4.71 -0.02
CA HIS A 530 10.68 -5.83 -0.79
C HIS A 530 12.21 -5.95 -0.70
N SER A 531 12.95 -4.90 -0.32
CA SER A 531 14.38 -5.03 -0.02
C SER A 531 14.64 -5.42 1.44
N THR A 532 13.69 -5.18 2.35
CA THR A 532 13.84 -5.49 3.78
C THR A 532 13.48 -6.93 4.14
N VAL A 533 13.04 -7.72 3.15
CA VAL A 533 12.75 -9.16 3.29
C VAL A 533 14.05 -9.96 3.34
N ASP A 534 14.18 -10.81 4.38
CA ASP A 534 15.28 -11.78 4.46
C ASP A 534 15.09 -12.97 3.50
N GLY A 535 16.18 -13.58 3.07
CA GLY A 535 16.18 -14.79 2.26
C GLY A 535 15.76 -16.05 3.03
N ALA A 536 15.76 -16.03 4.36
CA ALA A 536 15.29 -17.12 5.20
C ALA A 536 14.73 -16.65 6.55
N PHE A 537 13.89 -17.47 7.17
CA PHE A 537 13.42 -17.28 8.54
C PHE A 537 14.12 -18.30 9.46
N LEU A 538 14.81 -17.83 10.50
CA LEU A 538 15.23 -18.67 11.62
C LEU A 538 14.05 -18.83 12.58
N ILE A 539 13.27 -19.90 12.41
CA ILE A 539 12.18 -20.24 13.32
C ILE A 539 12.78 -20.73 14.64
N GLN A 540 12.52 -20.00 15.72
CA GLN A 540 12.96 -20.33 17.06
C GLN A 540 11.84 -21.07 17.78
N HIS A 541 12.11 -22.31 18.18
CA HIS A 541 11.12 -23.16 18.82
C HIS A 541 11.33 -23.24 20.32
N ARG A 542 10.26 -23.12 21.11
CA ARG A 542 10.32 -23.26 22.57
C ARG A 542 10.84 -24.61 23.08
N HIS A 543 10.55 -25.70 22.36
CA HIS A 543 10.77 -27.07 22.82
C HIS A 543 11.61 -27.96 21.88
N ARG A 544 12.08 -27.43 20.76
CA ARG A 544 12.99 -28.14 19.83
C ARG A 544 14.07 -27.18 19.33
N ARG A 545 15.01 -27.68 18.52
CA ARG A 545 16.07 -26.83 17.93
C ARG A 545 15.46 -25.85 16.94
N SER A 546 16.02 -24.64 16.88
CA SER A 546 15.69 -23.65 15.85
C SER A 546 15.99 -24.18 14.44
N GLU A 547 15.22 -23.72 13.47
CA GLU A 547 15.23 -24.19 12.08
C GLU A 547 15.39 -23.00 11.13
N LEU A 548 16.28 -23.10 10.14
CA LEU A 548 16.43 -22.06 9.10
C LEU A 548 15.63 -22.46 7.86
N VAL A 549 14.57 -21.71 7.57
CA VAL A 549 13.62 -21.99 6.48
C VAL A 549 13.81 -20.98 5.35
N PRO A 550 14.30 -21.38 4.17
CA PRO A 550 14.43 -20.49 3.02
C PRO A 550 13.08 -19.92 2.54
N ILE A 551 13.07 -18.66 2.14
CA ILE A 551 11.83 -17.95 1.80
C ILE A 551 11.04 -18.60 0.66
N GLN A 552 11.72 -19.24 -0.30
CA GLN A 552 11.05 -19.92 -1.41
C GLN A 552 10.18 -21.12 -1.00
N GLU A 553 10.38 -21.68 0.20
CA GLU A 553 9.64 -22.85 0.70
C GLU A 553 8.34 -22.48 1.42
N VAL A 554 8.22 -21.23 1.90
CA VAL A 554 7.07 -20.71 2.64
C VAL A 554 6.14 -19.83 1.81
N PHE A 555 6.49 -19.53 0.56
CA PHE A 555 5.56 -18.92 -0.37
C PHE A 555 4.42 -19.89 -0.68
N LEU A 556 3.18 -19.40 -0.61
CA LEU A 556 2.00 -20.15 -1.03
C LEU A 556 1.87 -21.51 -0.32
N ASN A 557 2.40 -21.62 0.90
CA ASN A 557 2.38 -22.84 1.69
C ASN A 557 2.31 -22.50 3.19
N PRO A 558 1.12 -22.16 3.71
CA PRO A 558 0.94 -21.80 5.11
C PRO A 558 0.78 -23.03 6.03
N SER A 559 1.01 -24.25 5.53
CA SER A 559 0.74 -25.53 6.22
C SER A 559 1.45 -25.66 7.57
N ARG A 560 2.58 -24.96 7.78
CA ARG A 560 3.29 -24.96 9.07
C ARG A 560 2.47 -24.38 10.23
N LEU A 561 1.46 -23.55 9.95
CA LEU A 561 0.51 -23.10 10.98
C LEU A 561 -0.35 -24.23 11.57
N LEU A 562 -0.34 -25.43 10.99
CA LEU A 562 -0.96 -26.62 11.59
C LEU A 562 -0.07 -27.27 12.67
N GLU A 563 1.23 -26.96 12.72
CA GLU A 563 2.12 -27.41 13.78
C GLU A 563 1.78 -26.67 15.09
N ARG A 564 1.58 -27.43 16.18
CA ARG A 564 1.35 -26.84 17.51
C ARG A 564 2.45 -25.87 17.90
N SER A 565 2.06 -24.77 18.56
CA SER A 565 2.92 -23.67 18.98
C SER A 565 3.61 -22.89 17.86
N PHE A 566 3.44 -23.25 16.58
CA PHE A 566 4.15 -22.59 15.48
C PHE A 566 3.73 -21.13 15.29
N PHE A 567 2.47 -20.78 15.60
CA PHE A 567 1.99 -19.39 15.61
C PHE A 567 2.73 -18.54 16.66
N ASP A 568 2.90 -19.05 17.88
CA ASP A 568 3.65 -18.35 18.94
C ASP A 568 5.16 -18.29 18.60
N ASP A 569 5.74 -19.41 18.14
CA ASP A 569 7.16 -19.53 17.76
C ASP A 569 7.51 -18.58 16.59
N LEU A 570 6.66 -18.48 15.55
CA LEU A 570 6.91 -17.59 14.40
C LEU A 570 6.72 -16.11 14.78
N LEU A 571 5.67 -15.73 15.51
CA LEU A 571 5.52 -14.35 16.04
C LEU A 571 6.74 -13.92 16.86
N PHE A 572 7.22 -14.78 17.77
CA PHE A 572 8.45 -14.55 18.53
C PHE A 572 9.65 -14.37 17.59
N SER A 573 9.80 -15.28 16.61
CA SER A 573 10.88 -15.25 15.63
C SER A 573 10.89 -13.98 14.78
N LEU A 574 9.73 -13.42 14.43
CA LEU A 574 9.62 -12.15 13.69
C LEU A 574 9.99 -10.93 14.54
N MET A 575 9.75 -10.98 15.86
CA MET A 575 10.12 -9.89 16.78
C MET A 575 11.61 -9.89 17.14
N ASP A 576 12.24 -11.06 17.21
CA ASP A 576 13.65 -11.21 17.57
C ASP A 576 14.60 -10.96 16.38
N GLN A 577 14.27 -11.49 15.19
CA GLN A 577 15.16 -11.41 14.03
C GLN A 577 15.17 -10.01 13.38
N PRO A 578 16.35 -9.50 12.96
CA PRO A 578 16.44 -8.26 12.20
C PRO A 578 15.87 -8.43 10.80
N GLN A 579 15.25 -7.37 10.27
CA GLN A 579 14.96 -7.29 8.84
C GLN A 579 16.25 -7.00 8.03
N GLN A 580 16.19 -7.12 6.71
CA GLN A 580 17.26 -6.61 5.83
C GLN A 580 17.17 -5.07 5.72
N GLN A 581 18.29 -4.42 5.40
CA GLN A 581 18.34 -2.96 5.22
C GLN A 581 17.53 -2.50 4.01
N LEU A 582 17.11 -1.24 4.05
CA LEU A 582 16.48 -0.58 2.91
C LEU A 582 17.55 0.02 1.98
N ASP A 583 17.99 -0.75 1.00
CA ASP A 583 19.09 -0.35 0.10
C ASP A 583 19.02 -1.00 -1.30
N ASP A 584 20.19 -1.16 -1.96
CA ASP A 584 20.34 -1.78 -3.28
C ASP A 584 20.30 -3.32 -3.26
N SER A 585 20.07 -3.96 -2.11
CA SER A 585 20.03 -5.43 -1.96
C SER A 585 18.61 -5.99 -2.07
N ILE A 586 18.43 -7.11 -2.79
CA ILE A 586 17.19 -7.90 -2.76
C ILE A 586 17.54 -9.38 -2.87
N THR A 587 17.06 -10.18 -1.91
CA THR A 587 17.40 -11.60 -1.82
C THR A 587 17.11 -12.37 -3.12
N PHE A 588 17.98 -13.35 -3.42
CA PHE A 588 17.87 -14.30 -4.53
C PHE A 588 16.49 -14.99 -4.55
N GLY A 589 15.94 -15.29 -3.36
CA GLY A 589 14.60 -15.88 -3.21
C GLY A 589 13.48 -15.07 -3.88
N LEU A 590 13.59 -13.73 -3.87
CA LEU A 590 12.60 -12.83 -4.48
C LEU A 590 12.90 -12.46 -5.93
N THR A 591 14.16 -12.53 -6.36
CA THR A 591 14.63 -12.03 -7.67
C THR A 591 14.89 -13.14 -8.69
N ARG A 592 14.89 -14.41 -8.26
CA ARG A 592 15.12 -15.59 -9.11
C ARG A 592 14.14 -16.74 -8.82
N LEU A 593 13.62 -16.84 -7.59
CA LEU A 593 12.76 -17.95 -7.12
C LEU A 593 11.37 -17.52 -6.62
N LEU A 594 10.91 -16.29 -6.93
CA LEU A 594 9.59 -15.82 -6.46
C LEU A 594 8.50 -16.74 -6.99
N PHE A 595 7.78 -17.40 -6.08
CA PHE A 595 6.75 -18.39 -6.42
C PHE A 595 7.23 -19.51 -7.36
N ALA A 596 8.49 -19.92 -7.27
CA ALA A 596 9.02 -21.04 -8.04
C ALA A 596 8.30 -22.37 -7.71
N GLY A 597 7.84 -22.54 -6.45
CA GLY A 597 7.24 -23.78 -6.00
C GLY A 597 8.24 -24.93 -6.11
N ARG A 598 7.97 -25.91 -6.98
CA ARG A 598 8.88 -27.02 -7.30
C ARG A 598 9.66 -26.83 -8.61
N ASN A 599 9.47 -25.71 -9.31
CA ASN A 599 10.17 -25.41 -10.55
C ASN A 599 11.61 -24.93 -10.25
N PRO A 600 12.58 -25.15 -11.16
CA PRO A 600 13.97 -24.73 -10.96
C PRO A 600 14.19 -23.21 -11.08
N PHE A 601 13.15 -22.46 -11.45
CA PHE A 601 13.12 -21.00 -11.49
C PHE A 601 11.73 -20.48 -11.11
N GLY A 602 11.67 -19.26 -10.58
CA GLY A 602 10.44 -18.51 -10.35
C GLY A 602 10.42 -17.20 -11.13
N SER A 603 9.59 -16.26 -10.68
CA SER A 603 9.59 -14.88 -11.16
C SER A 603 10.65 -14.02 -10.48
N ASP A 604 10.75 -12.75 -10.90
CA ASP A 604 11.66 -11.75 -10.34
C ASP A 604 10.86 -10.53 -9.84
N LEU A 605 10.76 -10.35 -8.52
CA LEU A 605 10.00 -9.29 -7.89
C LEU A 605 10.54 -7.89 -8.22
N ALA A 606 11.86 -7.72 -8.36
CA ALA A 606 12.46 -6.43 -8.71
C ALA A 606 12.08 -6.03 -10.14
N SER A 607 12.20 -6.98 -11.08
CA SER A 607 11.71 -6.81 -12.45
C SER A 607 10.22 -6.49 -12.49
N LEU A 608 9.40 -7.21 -11.70
CA LEU A 608 7.95 -6.95 -11.61
C LEU A 608 7.64 -5.55 -11.07
N ASN A 609 8.39 -5.04 -10.09
CA ASN A 609 8.19 -3.69 -9.55
C ASN A 609 8.52 -2.61 -10.59
N ILE A 610 9.65 -2.73 -11.28
CA ILE A 610 10.06 -1.81 -12.36
C ILE A 610 9.03 -1.80 -13.48
N GLN A 611 8.66 -2.98 -14.00
CA GLN A 611 7.69 -3.11 -15.08
C GLN A 611 6.29 -2.60 -14.65
N ARG A 612 5.90 -2.82 -13.40
CA ARG A 612 4.63 -2.30 -12.86
C ARG A 612 4.64 -0.78 -12.70
N GLY A 613 5.76 -0.16 -12.33
CA GLY A 613 5.91 1.30 -12.35
C GLY A 613 5.69 1.91 -13.74
N ARG A 614 6.21 1.25 -14.79
CA ARG A 614 6.02 1.65 -16.19
C ARG A 614 4.58 1.44 -16.69
N ASP A 615 3.93 0.34 -16.30
CA ASP A 615 2.50 0.07 -16.59
C ASP A 615 1.55 1.06 -15.90
N HIS A 616 1.86 1.40 -14.65
CA HIS A 616 1.25 2.49 -13.89
C HIS A 616 1.45 3.87 -14.53
N ALA A 617 2.41 4.01 -15.46
CA ALA A 617 2.87 5.26 -16.05
C ALA A 617 3.30 6.28 -15.00
N LEU A 618 4.05 5.81 -14.00
CA LEU A 618 4.79 6.68 -13.09
C LEU A 618 5.84 7.46 -13.89
N ARG A 619 6.05 8.72 -13.49
CA ARG A 619 7.15 9.53 -14.03
C ARG A 619 8.51 8.96 -13.61
N PRO A 620 9.61 9.40 -14.24
CA PRO A 620 10.94 9.12 -13.74
C PRO A 620 11.15 9.68 -12.33
N TYR A 621 12.03 9.04 -11.58
CA TYR A 621 12.40 9.37 -10.21
C TYR A 621 12.70 10.87 -9.98
N ASN A 622 13.41 11.51 -10.90
CA ASN A 622 13.80 12.92 -10.80
C ASN A 622 12.60 13.91 -10.80
N ASP A 623 11.45 13.54 -11.36
CA ASP A 623 10.25 14.38 -11.27
C ASP A 623 9.66 14.37 -9.86
N TYR A 624 9.71 13.22 -9.19
CA TYR A 624 9.25 13.07 -7.82
C TYR A 624 10.24 13.63 -6.80
N ARG A 625 11.55 13.56 -7.06
CA ARG A 625 12.55 14.35 -6.32
C ARG A 625 12.21 15.83 -6.36
N LYS A 626 12.00 16.38 -7.56
CA LYS A 626 11.64 17.80 -7.72
C LYS A 626 10.34 18.13 -6.98
N TRP A 627 9.31 17.28 -7.08
CA TRP A 627 8.08 17.44 -6.32
C TRP A 627 8.32 17.43 -4.80
N ALA A 628 9.17 16.54 -4.29
CA ALA A 628 9.63 16.53 -2.90
C ALA A 628 10.59 17.70 -2.55
N GLY A 629 10.76 18.69 -3.44
CA GLY A 629 11.62 19.85 -3.29
C GLY A 629 13.12 19.55 -3.26
N LEU A 630 13.54 18.36 -3.71
CA LEU A 630 14.93 18.00 -3.92
C LEU A 630 15.43 18.53 -5.27
N GLY A 631 16.74 18.78 -5.36
CA GLY A 631 17.39 18.91 -6.65
C GLY A 631 17.32 17.60 -7.45
N ARG A 632 17.07 17.72 -8.76
CA ARG A 632 17.18 16.60 -9.72
C ARG A 632 18.64 16.14 -9.78
N VAL A 633 18.85 14.82 -9.81
CA VAL A 633 20.15 14.20 -10.04
C VAL A 633 20.56 14.46 -11.49
N LYS A 634 21.77 14.98 -11.70
CA LYS A 634 22.29 15.38 -13.02
C LYS A 634 23.29 14.39 -13.60
N SER A 635 23.92 13.56 -12.78
CA SER A 635 24.87 12.55 -13.21
C SER A 635 24.81 11.31 -12.31
N PHE A 636 25.21 10.15 -12.81
CA PHE A 636 25.05 8.88 -12.10
C PHE A 636 25.95 8.77 -10.86
N GLU A 637 27.08 9.47 -10.82
CA GLU A 637 28.01 9.50 -9.68
C GLU A 637 27.35 10.02 -8.40
N GLN A 638 26.26 10.78 -8.50
CA GLN A 638 25.48 11.26 -7.36
C GLN A 638 24.69 10.15 -6.64
N PHE A 639 24.56 8.96 -7.24
CA PHE A 639 24.07 7.74 -6.56
C PHE A 639 25.19 6.96 -5.85
N GLY A 640 26.41 7.52 -5.77
CA GLY A 640 27.54 6.87 -5.11
C GLY A 640 27.95 5.56 -5.80
N PRO A 641 28.30 4.50 -5.04
CA PRO A 641 28.79 3.22 -5.59
C PRO A 641 27.86 2.53 -6.59
N VAL A 642 26.54 2.78 -6.52
CA VAL A 642 25.54 2.18 -7.42
C VAL A 642 25.49 2.91 -8.77
N GLY A 643 26.00 4.14 -8.84
CA GLY A 643 25.98 4.98 -10.04
C GLY A 643 26.51 4.32 -11.30
N ALA A 644 27.65 3.62 -11.21
CA ALA A 644 28.22 2.92 -12.37
C ALA A 644 27.32 1.79 -12.90
N ARG A 645 26.52 1.15 -12.04
CA ARG A 645 25.57 0.08 -12.43
C ARG A 645 24.26 0.64 -12.98
N LEU A 646 23.85 1.83 -12.53
CA LEU A 646 22.75 2.58 -13.17
C LEU A 646 23.15 3.06 -14.57
N ALA A 647 24.37 3.59 -14.72
CA ALA A 647 24.91 4.07 -16.00
C ALA A 647 25.05 2.96 -17.06
N SER A 648 25.08 1.68 -16.68
CA SER A 648 25.08 0.56 -17.63
C SER A 648 23.68 0.13 -18.11
N VAL A 649 22.59 0.66 -17.52
CA VAL A 649 21.20 0.28 -17.86
C VAL A 649 20.24 1.46 -18.08
N TYR A 650 20.64 2.68 -17.79
CA TYR A 650 19.89 3.91 -18.08
C TYR A 650 20.78 4.89 -18.86
N ASP A 651 20.25 5.46 -19.94
CA ASP A 651 20.96 6.49 -20.73
C ASP A 651 21.12 7.82 -19.95
N SER A 652 20.23 8.10 -19.00
CA SER A 652 20.23 9.33 -18.18
C SER A 652 19.66 9.08 -16.78
N PRO A 653 20.11 9.81 -15.74
CA PRO A 653 19.43 9.86 -14.44
C PRO A 653 17.95 10.26 -14.53
N ASP A 654 17.56 10.95 -15.60
CA ASP A 654 16.17 11.31 -15.90
C ASP A 654 15.31 10.16 -16.45
N ASP A 655 15.87 8.98 -16.66
CA ASP A 655 15.11 7.80 -17.09
C ASP A 655 14.89 6.77 -15.97
N VAL A 656 15.56 6.95 -14.82
CA VAL A 656 15.49 6.05 -13.66
C VAL A 656 14.04 5.90 -13.17
N ASP A 657 13.57 4.65 -13.05
CA ASP A 657 12.22 4.36 -12.57
C ASP A 657 12.07 4.75 -11.09
N LEU A 658 10.92 5.33 -10.69
CA LEU A 658 10.70 5.86 -9.32
C LEU A 658 11.06 4.86 -8.22
N TRP A 659 10.68 3.58 -8.38
CA TRP A 659 10.98 2.57 -7.38
C TRP A 659 12.50 2.37 -7.20
N VAL A 660 13.25 2.29 -8.30
CA VAL A 660 14.71 2.13 -8.27
C VAL A 660 15.38 3.34 -7.64
N GLY A 661 15.05 4.56 -8.11
CA GLY A 661 15.70 5.76 -7.62
C GLY A 661 15.41 6.06 -6.14
N GLY A 662 14.18 5.79 -5.68
CA GLY A 662 13.78 6.02 -4.29
C GLY A 662 14.30 5.00 -3.27
N LEU A 663 14.55 3.74 -3.69
CA LEU A 663 15.29 2.78 -2.86
C LEU A 663 16.74 3.20 -2.63
N LEU A 664 17.34 3.91 -3.60
CA LEU A 664 18.74 4.35 -3.56
C LEU A 664 18.92 5.71 -2.87
N GLU A 665 17.88 6.32 -2.30
CA GLU A 665 18.04 7.52 -1.49
C GLU A 665 18.50 7.18 -0.06
N PRO A 666 19.54 7.84 0.47
CA PRO A 666 19.90 7.69 1.88
C PRO A 666 18.75 8.18 2.79
N PRO A 667 18.60 7.62 4.00
CA PRO A 667 17.54 7.98 4.94
C PRO A 667 17.41 9.50 5.13
N ALA A 668 16.17 10.01 5.12
CA ALA A 668 15.89 11.45 5.14
C ALA A 668 16.36 12.14 6.43
N GLN A 669 16.45 11.38 7.53
CA GLN A 669 16.82 11.82 8.86
C GLN A 669 17.12 10.61 9.75
N ASP A 670 17.76 10.83 10.89
CA ASP A 670 17.99 9.79 11.89
C ASP A 670 16.70 9.04 12.25
N GLY A 671 16.75 7.72 12.08
CA GLY A 671 15.69 6.81 12.43
C GLY A 671 14.54 6.68 11.44
N ALA A 672 14.54 7.37 10.30
CA ALA A 672 13.71 7.01 9.14
C ALA A 672 14.34 5.82 8.38
N LEU A 673 13.53 5.08 7.61
CA LEU A 673 14.03 4.01 6.75
C LEU A 673 14.51 4.51 5.38
N PHE A 674 13.74 5.38 4.73
CA PHE A 674 13.98 5.83 3.35
C PHE A 674 14.29 7.32 3.26
N GLY A 675 14.79 7.72 2.10
CA GLY A 675 15.01 9.11 1.74
C GLY A 675 13.76 9.96 1.55
N GLU A 676 14.02 11.24 1.35
CA GLU A 676 13.05 12.33 1.37
C GLU A 676 11.93 12.18 0.32
N THR A 677 12.21 11.60 -0.85
CA THR A 677 11.20 11.41 -1.92
C THR A 677 10.12 10.42 -1.48
N PHE A 678 10.51 9.21 -1.06
CA PHE A 678 9.54 8.22 -0.55
C PHE A 678 8.89 8.71 0.74
N ALA A 679 9.65 9.33 1.65
CA ALA A 679 9.12 9.83 2.90
C ALA A 679 8.00 10.86 2.69
N SER A 680 8.17 11.78 1.74
CA SER A 680 7.17 12.80 1.41
C SER A 680 5.97 12.26 0.61
N ILE A 681 6.15 11.24 -0.25
CA ILE A 681 5.02 10.53 -0.90
C ILE A 681 4.18 9.78 0.14
N ILE A 682 4.83 9.02 1.04
CA ILE A 682 4.18 8.22 2.08
C ILE A 682 3.48 9.12 3.10
N SER A 683 4.12 10.20 3.55
CA SER A 683 3.50 11.11 4.52
C SER A 683 2.32 11.89 3.93
N GLU A 684 2.42 12.35 2.67
CA GLU A 684 1.28 12.98 1.97
C GLU A 684 0.11 12.01 1.78
N GLN A 685 0.40 10.74 1.48
CA GLN A 685 -0.63 9.70 1.36
C GLN A 685 -1.43 9.54 2.65
N PHE A 686 -0.74 9.24 3.75
CA PHE A 686 -1.42 8.84 4.98
C PHE A 686 -2.01 10.04 5.71
N ALA A 687 -1.48 11.25 5.51
CA ALA A 687 -2.19 12.48 5.88
C ALA A 687 -3.54 12.58 5.16
N ARG A 688 -3.61 12.29 3.85
CA ARG A 688 -4.87 12.31 3.10
C ARG A 688 -5.86 11.22 3.50
N LEU A 689 -5.37 10.04 3.86
CA LEU A 689 -6.24 8.98 4.38
C LEU A 689 -6.77 9.35 5.78
N LYS A 690 -5.94 9.90 6.68
CA LYS A 690 -6.36 10.38 8.00
C LYS A 690 -7.37 11.53 7.93
N PHE A 691 -7.01 12.64 7.28
CA PHE A 691 -7.85 13.84 7.22
C PHE A 691 -9.04 13.71 6.26
N GLY A 692 -9.03 12.73 5.36
CA GLY A 692 -10.16 12.42 4.47
C GLY A 692 -11.08 11.30 4.97
N ASP A 693 -10.75 10.63 6.09
CA ASP A 693 -11.54 9.55 6.65
C ASP A 693 -12.49 10.04 7.74
N ARG A 694 -13.79 10.04 7.44
CA ARG A 694 -14.85 10.47 8.35
C ARG A 694 -14.88 9.69 9.66
N TYR A 695 -14.62 8.39 9.58
CA TYR A 695 -14.69 7.47 10.71
C TYR A 695 -13.31 7.19 11.34
N TYR A 696 -12.29 8.01 11.04
CA TYR A 696 -10.99 7.91 11.71
C TYR A 696 -11.17 7.93 13.23
N TYR A 697 -10.51 7.03 13.94
CA TYR A 697 -10.99 6.58 15.26
C TYR A 697 -11.11 7.71 16.31
N THR A 698 -10.27 8.74 16.26
CA THR A 698 -10.34 9.88 17.19
C THR A 698 -11.39 10.92 16.83
N ASN A 699 -11.99 10.90 15.63
CA ASN A 699 -12.94 11.93 15.20
C ASN A 699 -14.18 11.95 16.11
N GLY A 700 -14.52 13.16 16.59
CA GLY A 700 -15.67 13.40 17.46
C GLY A 700 -17.03 13.49 16.76
N PRO A 701 -18.10 13.73 17.54
CA PRO A 701 -19.50 13.75 17.07
C PRO A 701 -19.79 14.77 15.96
N LYS A 702 -18.97 15.83 15.81
CA LYS A 702 -19.11 16.83 14.74
C LYS A 702 -19.09 16.20 13.34
N HIS A 703 -18.31 15.14 13.17
CA HIS A 703 -18.12 14.48 11.87
C HIS A 703 -18.44 13.00 11.91
N ASN A 704 -18.06 12.27 12.97
CA ASN A 704 -18.22 10.83 13.08
C ASN A 704 -19.48 10.46 13.87
N PRO A 705 -20.55 9.97 13.21
CA PRO A 705 -21.77 9.53 13.90
C PRO A 705 -21.52 8.29 14.78
N GLY A 706 -20.50 7.49 14.44
CA GLY A 706 -19.99 6.37 15.23
C GLY A 706 -18.70 6.70 15.98
N HIS A 707 -18.55 7.92 16.49
CA HIS A 707 -17.44 8.27 17.37
C HIS A 707 -17.39 7.35 18.61
N PHE A 708 -16.18 7.12 19.13
CA PHE A 708 -15.99 6.50 20.43
C PHE A 708 -16.23 7.52 21.55
N THR A 709 -16.64 7.08 22.74
CA THR A 709 -16.73 7.98 23.91
C THR A 709 -15.34 8.36 24.43
N GLY A 710 -15.25 9.36 25.31
CA GLY A 710 -13.98 9.73 25.95
C GLY A 710 -13.33 8.59 26.74
N ALA A 711 -14.15 7.73 27.39
CA ALA A 711 -13.67 6.53 28.08
C ALA A 711 -13.12 5.50 27.08
N GLN A 712 -13.85 5.24 25.99
CA GLN A 712 -13.43 4.33 24.93
C GLN A 712 -12.12 4.78 24.25
N LEU A 713 -11.94 6.09 24.03
CA LEU A 713 -10.68 6.65 23.53
C LEU A 713 -9.53 6.53 24.53
N SER A 714 -9.81 6.64 25.84
CA SER A 714 -8.80 6.39 26.89
C SER A 714 -8.32 4.94 26.85
N GLU A 715 -9.21 3.99 26.61
CA GLU A 715 -8.88 2.57 26.48
C GLU A 715 -8.12 2.27 25.18
N LEU A 716 -8.59 2.78 24.03
CA LEU A 716 -7.87 2.69 22.75
C LEU A 716 -6.49 3.36 22.77
N SER A 717 -6.25 4.35 23.64
CA SER A 717 -4.94 5.00 23.76
C SER A 717 -3.84 4.07 24.28
N LYS A 718 -4.21 3.01 25.03
CA LYS A 718 -3.29 2.01 25.60
C LYS A 718 -2.78 0.99 24.59
N VAL A 719 -3.50 0.80 23.48
CA VAL A 719 -3.22 -0.23 22.48
C VAL A 719 -1.87 -0.01 21.81
N SER A 720 -1.08 -1.08 21.77
CA SER A 720 0.10 -1.27 20.93
C SER A 720 0.08 -2.62 20.22
N LEU A 721 0.94 -2.82 19.21
CA LEU A 721 1.05 -4.16 18.60
C LEU A 721 1.52 -5.21 19.62
N ALA A 722 2.39 -4.83 20.56
CA ALA A 722 2.84 -5.70 21.65
C ALA A 722 1.68 -6.18 22.54
N SER A 723 0.71 -5.29 22.86
CA SER A 723 -0.48 -5.71 23.63
C SER A 723 -1.42 -6.60 22.83
N VAL A 724 -1.57 -6.38 21.51
CA VAL A 724 -2.39 -7.24 20.64
C VAL A 724 -1.77 -8.62 20.49
N VAL A 725 -0.46 -8.73 20.30
CA VAL A 725 0.26 -10.03 20.31
C VAL A 725 0.00 -10.76 21.64
N CYS A 726 0.28 -10.12 22.78
CA CYS A 726 0.10 -10.74 24.09
C CYS A 726 -1.34 -11.13 24.44
N ALA A 727 -2.34 -10.51 23.80
CA ALA A 727 -3.75 -10.85 23.99
C ALA A 727 -4.23 -12.06 23.17
N ASN A 728 -3.43 -12.54 22.21
CA ASN A 728 -3.86 -13.51 21.19
C ASN A 728 -2.87 -14.67 20.92
N ILE A 729 -1.77 -14.77 21.68
CA ILE A 729 -0.89 -15.96 21.71
C ILE A 729 -1.52 -17.10 22.52
N ASP A 730 -1.19 -18.34 22.18
CA ASP A 730 -1.74 -19.53 22.85
C ASP A 730 -1.01 -19.83 24.18
N HIS A 731 0.29 -19.53 24.29
CA HIS A 731 1.14 -19.90 25.44
C HIS A 731 1.82 -18.68 26.13
N PRO A 732 1.07 -17.81 26.83
CA PRO A 732 1.62 -16.57 27.41
C PRO A 732 2.62 -16.79 28.56
N GLU A 733 2.65 -17.96 29.20
CA GLU A 733 3.62 -18.26 30.25
C GLU A 733 5.04 -18.34 29.69
N GLY A 734 5.92 -17.41 30.10
CA GLY A 734 7.29 -17.31 29.62
C GLY A 734 7.44 -16.58 28.28
N PHE A 735 6.33 -16.18 27.63
CA PHE A 735 6.37 -15.35 26.43
C PHE A 735 6.68 -13.90 26.82
N SER A 736 7.60 -13.26 26.10
CA SER A 736 7.99 -11.86 26.30
C SER A 736 8.04 -11.11 24.98
N VAL A 737 7.54 -9.89 24.98
CA VAL A 737 7.48 -9.00 23.82
C VAL A 737 8.35 -7.76 24.04
N PRO A 738 9.04 -7.23 23.02
CA PRO A 738 9.63 -5.89 23.09
C PRO A 738 8.53 -4.84 23.32
N ARG A 739 8.84 -3.74 24.01
CA ARG A 739 7.85 -2.67 24.29
C ARG A 739 7.36 -1.99 23.01
N ASP A 740 8.27 -1.75 22.08
CA ASP A 740 8.01 -1.41 20.68
C ASP A 740 8.23 -2.69 19.85
N ALA A 741 7.14 -3.32 19.43
CA ALA A 741 7.16 -4.64 18.79
C ALA A 741 7.85 -4.66 17.42
N PHE A 742 8.09 -3.50 16.80
CA PHE A 742 8.79 -3.38 15.50
C PHE A 742 10.29 -3.23 15.64
N ARG A 743 10.80 -3.01 16.86
CA ARG A 743 12.21 -2.70 17.10
C ARG A 743 12.94 -3.87 17.75
N GLN A 744 14.19 -4.02 17.34
CA GLN A 744 15.11 -5.01 17.88
C GLN A 744 15.16 -4.96 19.42
N PRO A 745 15.13 -6.12 20.11
CA PRO A 745 15.37 -6.21 21.55
C PRO A 745 16.68 -5.53 21.94
N SER A 746 16.65 -4.65 22.95
CA SER A 746 17.85 -3.95 23.41
C SER A 746 17.68 -3.40 24.83
N GLY A 747 18.74 -2.87 25.45
CA GLY A 747 18.62 -2.19 26.75
C GLY A 747 17.65 -1.00 26.76
N HIS A 748 17.37 -0.40 25.60
CA HIS A 748 16.39 0.69 25.43
C HIS A 748 15.00 0.21 24.96
N ASN A 749 14.89 -1.04 24.49
CA ASN A 749 13.64 -1.70 24.14
C ASN A 749 13.65 -3.13 24.74
N PRO A 750 13.65 -3.26 26.07
CA PRO A 750 13.78 -4.57 26.72
C PRO A 750 12.52 -5.40 26.47
N PRO A 751 12.65 -6.71 26.19
CA PRO A 751 11.53 -7.63 26.26
C PRO A 751 10.89 -7.61 27.65
N VAL A 752 9.56 -7.59 27.70
CA VAL A 752 8.77 -7.67 28.94
C VAL A 752 7.79 -8.85 28.85
N PRO A 753 7.53 -9.56 29.96
CA PRO A 753 6.52 -10.62 29.98
C PRO A 753 5.14 -10.08 29.59
N CYS A 754 4.31 -10.91 28.94
CA CYS A 754 3.02 -10.45 28.43
C CYS A 754 2.07 -9.86 29.49
N HIS A 755 2.11 -10.35 30.75
CA HIS A 755 1.33 -9.80 31.87
C HIS A 755 1.72 -8.36 32.27
N ALA A 756 2.87 -7.85 31.81
CA ALA A 756 3.31 -6.48 32.02
C ALA A 756 2.88 -5.53 30.88
N THR A 757 2.21 -6.04 29.84
CA THR A 757 1.56 -5.21 28.82
C THR A 757 0.20 -4.71 29.32
N HIS A 758 -0.23 -3.53 28.86
CA HIS A 758 -1.54 -2.99 29.20
C HIS A 758 -2.57 -3.43 28.17
N SER A 759 -3.54 -4.23 28.58
CA SER A 759 -4.71 -4.56 27.77
C SER A 759 -5.77 -3.45 27.83
N MET A 760 -6.59 -3.39 26.79
CA MET A 760 -7.75 -2.50 26.69
C MET A 760 -8.93 -3.03 27.52
N ASP A 761 -9.54 -2.19 28.36
CA ASP A 761 -10.72 -2.58 29.13
C ASP A 761 -12.03 -2.33 28.37
N LEU A 762 -12.61 -3.43 27.87
CA LEU A 762 -13.86 -3.40 27.13
C LEU A 762 -15.11 -3.09 27.99
N THR A 763 -15.01 -2.95 29.32
CA THR A 763 -16.16 -2.44 30.11
C THR A 763 -16.55 -1.01 29.74
N ALA A 764 -15.65 -0.25 29.11
CA ALA A 764 -15.96 1.07 28.53
C ALA A 764 -16.95 1.03 27.35
N TRP A 765 -17.34 -0.17 26.88
CA TRP A 765 -18.40 -0.40 25.90
C TRP A 765 -19.69 -0.94 26.53
N SER A 766 -19.83 -0.94 27.86
CA SER A 766 -21.09 -1.30 28.51
C SER A 766 -22.22 -0.33 28.17
N SER A 767 -23.37 -0.86 27.75
CA SER A 767 -24.65 -0.15 27.73
C SER A 767 -25.37 -0.41 29.05
N HIS A 768 -25.58 0.66 29.83
CA HIS A 768 -26.49 0.69 30.98
C HIS A 768 -27.95 0.79 30.52
#